data_AF-A0A938JLJ4-F1
#
_entry.id   AF-A0A938JLJ4-F1
#
_cell.length_a   1.000
_cell.length_b   1.000
_cell.length_c   1.000
_cell.angle_alpha   90.00
_cell.angle_beta   90.00
_cell.angle_gamma   90.00
#
_symmetry.space_group_name_H-M   'P 1'
#
loop_
_entity.id
_entity.type
_entity.pdbx_description
1 polymer ?
#
loop_
_entity_poly.entity_id
_entity_poly.type
_entity_poly.pdbx_seq_one_letter_code
_entity_poly.pdbx_strand_id
1 'polypeptide(L)'
;MPKLSVIKYRLKYRLIYIIPLFVIIFFILISQVSCCFCFDPKYWTQGTGKENAEGEITSELTSIYETETAETTAEISTPLEKPDLQVVSILKIPGQAIDVKAQGGYAYLTNDLGMLFVIDVRDKENPKIVGKCTGINSANIVILQKGYAYVSYTEWISPDETADSPSESEQENVEILSVCGFKIIDIKDKKNPRVVGDFISGKNENKSVQGLIVDGDYAYLNSTKMLLDSEESRLEIIDIKDKSNPELLSFCNIDGQPNGLFVQGDYAYINNVYYDFKIKEYSGRSSFIVVDIKDKKKPAVVGSCEVPANSWSVYVKDKFAYLTSSLINEETKKYRESMLQVVDISNPLKPLQAGSCSIAGGAWEIDMKDNFLLISNNEGGISAVDVSDSMNPGVVSILKTRGNSYDIAVHGDYGYIADGFEGLMIIGLQKKEPEDGLIIEDTGKEVNRAPLASLDIFGDKYFKDLYIAGNPVYFSALNSYDPEGAALKYTWEIDGLEIKDLEPSINFSSQLLNGYSKDYILSESREELACFFNEPGQYNIKLTVSDGILEDSEEITVSVGIQDMVIEPVKEHNFNVVVECLLTNKSSIKLKNIECYLRTPQDYYPFQVINKITPSISAVDEVFDDEWNLLTHLKFDKSLSIGKSKEFKASITANVTMYEYNFKRIETKGMDYESFDDDLHQYTQEDLYIDITNPVIIDAAKKAVGSETDPVKKARKIYNYVISKLYYDFPRAKEKNYKLMNASEILKAGKGVCADYSILYIALLRASGIPSRFIGGIPVTLVLDQKNSQLDVGHAWVEVKLPGYGWIPIDITQEKGFMGTDYFLNLATEKGVGYLYGSLTMDWSSYYFDGFRYGWDGMNAPNVEQKIIYRIEDLDLKNIETLN
;
A
#
# COMPACT_ATOMS: atom_id res chain seq x y z
N MET A 1 25.58 -24.33 62.58
CA MET A 1 24.46 -25.31 62.57
C MET A 1 24.26 -25.78 61.13
N PRO A 2 23.89 -27.05 60.86
CA PRO A 2 24.74 -27.82 59.95
C PRO A 2 24.08 -28.65 58.83
N LYS A 3 24.92 -29.02 57.85
CA LYS A 3 24.92 -30.27 57.02
C LYS A 3 23.91 -30.32 55.84
N LEU A 4 24.37 -30.58 54.59
CA LEU A 4 24.81 -31.86 53.97
C LEU A 4 23.63 -32.86 53.84
N SER A 5 23.44 -33.68 52.78
CA SER A 5 24.27 -34.07 51.61
C SER A 5 23.40 -34.78 50.54
N VAL A 6 23.60 -34.61 49.23
CA VAL A 6 24.34 -35.47 48.25
C VAL A 6 23.98 -36.99 48.20
N ILE A 7 24.02 -37.59 46.99
CA ILE A 7 24.11 -39.05 46.62
C ILE A 7 22.76 -39.83 46.58
N LYS A 8 22.46 -40.81 45.69
CA LYS A 8 22.81 -41.19 44.28
C LYS A 8 22.19 -42.59 43.97
N TYR A 9 21.70 -42.84 42.74
CA TYR A 9 21.71 -44.13 42.00
C TYR A 9 20.88 -45.40 42.39
N ARG A 10 20.42 -46.11 41.32
CA ARG A 10 20.22 -47.59 41.15
C ARG A 10 18.94 -48.21 41.79
N LEU A 11 18.32 -49.30 41.29
CA LEU A 11 18.66 -50.26 40.20
C LEU A 11 17.41 -50.94 39.53
N LYS A 12 17.60 -51.38 38.28
CA LYS A 12 16.78 -52.19 37.32
C LYS A 12 15.87 -53.38 37.78
N TYR A 13 14.77 -53.55 37.00
CA TYR A 13 14.10 -54.79 36.47
C TYR A 13 13.44 -55.88 37.37
N ARG A 14 12.16 -56.19 37.05
CA ARG A 14 11.55 -57.51 36.66
C ARG A 14 10.04 -57.28 36.37
N LEU A 15 9.45 -57.52 35.20
CA LEU A 15 9.27 -58.73 34.38
C LEU A 15 8.29 -59.75 35.00
N ILE A 16 7.10 -59.92 34.38
CA ILE A 16 6.24 -61.12 34.35
C ILE A 16 5.31 -61.03 33.12
N TYR A 17 5.14 -62.15 32.41
CA TYR A 17 4.24 -62.35 31.25
C TYR A 17 2.94 -63.06 31.69
N ILE A 18 1.85 -62.96 30.90
CA ILE A 18 1.08 -64.08 30.29
C ILE A 18 -0.32 -63.62 29.82
N ILE A 19 -0.66 -63.94 28.57
CA ILE A 19 -1.97 -63.84 27.87
C ILE A 19 -2.53 -65.28 27.75
N PRO A 20 -3.83 -65.61 28.01
CA PRO A 20 -4.88 -65.78 26.95
C PRO A 20 -6.36 -65.63 27.45
N LEU A 21 -7.48 -65.83 26.70
CA LEU A 21 -7.93 -65.68 25.29
C LEU A 21 -9.42 -66.17 25.18
N PHE A 22 -10.19 -65.80 24.13
CA PHE A 22 -11.55 -66.27 23.73
C PHE A 22 -12.77 -65.77 24.58
N VAL A 23 -13.99 -65.51 24.05
CA VAL A 23 -14.92 -66.37 23.26
C VAL A 23 -16.07 -65.55 22.54
N ILE A 24 -16.29 -65.83 21.23
CA ILE A 24 -17.56 -66.05 20.43
C ILE A 24 -18.57 -64.92 19.97
N ILE A 25 -18.78 -64.63 18.65
CA ILE A 25 -19.68 -65.10 17.50
C ILE A 25 -21.09 -64.40 17.32
N PHE A 26 -21.50 -64.18 16.04
CA PHE A 26 -22.83 -63.96 15.38
C PHE A 26 -23.24 -62.48 15.07
N PHE A 27 -23.80 -62.08 13.91
CA PHE A 27 -24.66 -62.76 12.89
C PHE A 27 -24.34 -62.47 11.39
N ILE A 28 -25.11 -63.06 10.45
CA ILE A 28 -24.91 -63.20 8.97
C ILE A 28 -26.20 -62.79 8.20
N LEU A 29 -26.13 -62.37 6.89
CA LEU A 29 -27.00 -62.74 5.71
C LEU A 29 -26.88 -61.74 4.51
N ILE A 30 -26.45 -62.13 3.28
CA ILE A 30 -27.22 -62.53 2.03
C ILE A 30 -27.52 -61.37 1.01
N SER A 31 -27.48 -61.45 -0.34
CA SER A 31 -26.93 -62.43 -1.35
C SER A 31 -27.09 -62.00 -2.86
N GLN A 32 -26.17 -62.45 -3.76
CA GLN A 32 -26.31 -62.80 -5.23
C GLN A 32 -26.79 -61.71 -6.27
N VAL A 33 -26.65 -61.79 -7.62
CA VAL A 33 -26.46 -62.82 -8.70
C VAL A 33 -25.64 -62.18 -9.88
N SER A 34 -24.55 -62.71 -10.50
CA SER A 34 -24.42 -63.57 -11.74
C SER A 34 -25.26 -63.16 -13.00
N CYS A 35 -24.93 -63.41 -14.30
CA CYS A 35 -23.78 -63.98 -15.05
C CYS A 35 -23.94 -63.82 -16.61
N CYS A 36 -22.84 -63.80 -17.41
CA CYS A 36 -22.70 -64.16 -18.86
C CYS A 36 -23.49 -63.35 -19.93
N PHE A 37 -23.13 -63.22 -21.23
CA PHE A 37 -22.44 -64.09 -22.22
C PHE A 37 -21.64 -63.32 -23.32
N CYS A 38 -20.86 -64.04 -24.15
CA CYS A 38 -19.99 -63.54 -25.25
C CYS A 38 -20.70 -63.34 -26.60
N PHE A 39 -20.11 -62.57 -27.56
CA PHE A 39 -19.79 -63.02 -28.95
C PHE A 39 -18.89 -62.02 -29.73
N ASP A 40 -18.41 -62.48 -30.91
CA ASP A 40 -17.26 -62.03 -31.73
C ASP A 40 -17.58 -60.90 -32.77
N PRO A 41 -16.59 -60.18 -33.38
CA PRO A 41 -16.81 -58.90 -34.08
C PRO A 41 -16.92 -58.99 -35.62
N LYS A 42 -17.38 -57.90 -36.28
CA LYS A 42 -16.95 -57.46 -37.64
C LYS A 42 -17.52 -56.08 -38.10
N TYR A 43 -16.63 -55.23 -38.63
CA TYR A 43 -16.81 -54.13 -39.62
C TYR A 43 -17.73 -52.90 -39.40
N TRP A 44 -17.06 -51.76 -39.14
CA TRP A 44 -17.01 -50.52 -39.97
C TRP A 44 -18.05 -49.36 -39.89
N THR A 45 -17.45 -48.17 -39.64
CA THR A 45 -17.69 -46.82 -40.21
C THR A 45 -18.87 -45.90 -39.82
N GLN A 46 -18.46 -44.67 -39.50
CA GLN A 46 -19.14 -43.35 -39.62
C GLN A 46 -20.45 -43.08 -38.86
N GLY A 47 -20.37 -42.04 -38.00
CA GLY A 47 -21.37 -40.96 -38.01
C GLY A 47 -22.33 -40.86 -36.81
N THR A 48 -22.20 -39.73 -36.10
CA THR A 48 -23.24 -39.05 -35.29
C THR A 48 -23.71 -39.69 -33.96
N GLY A 49 -23.80 -38.84 -32.92
CA GLY A 49 -25.06 -38.70 -32.18
C GLY A 49 -25.27 -39.40 -30.83
N LYS A 50 -24.60 -38.91 -29.77
CA LYS A 50 -25.17 -38.54 -28.45
C LYS A 50 -25.89 -39.54 -27.51
N GLU A 51 -25.50 -39.41 -26.23
CA GLU A 51 -26.31 -39.36 -24.98
C GLU A 51 -26.50 -40.60 -24.05
N ASN A 52 -25.81 -40.51 -22.88
CA ASN A 52 -26.31 -40.59 -21.49
C ASN A 52 -26.31 -41.90 -20.66
N ALA A 53 -25.87 -41.73 -19.39
CA ALA A 53 -26.11 -42.52 -18.15
C ALA A 53 -25.56 -43.97 -18.08
N GLU A 54 -24.88 -44.49 -17.05
CA GLU A 54 -24.42 -44.08 -15.69
C GLU A 54 -23.21 -45.00 -15.31
N GLY A 55 -22.35 -44.78 -14.29
CA GLY A 55 -22.15 -43.68 -13.33
C GLY A 55 -21.19 -44.08 -12.16
N GLU A 56 -20.37 -43.14 -11.65
CA GLU A 56 -19.57 -43.16 -10.38
C GLU A 56 -18.41 -44.21 -10.22
N ILE A 57 -17.30 -43.99 -9.50
CA ILE A 57 -16.93 -43.01 -8.44
C ILE A 57 -15.56 -42.33 -8.72
N THR A 58 -15.60 -41.00 -8.83
CA THR A 58 -14.59 -39.94 -8.58
C THR A 58 -13.07 -40.23 -8.65
N SER A 59 -12.42 -39.68 -9.68
CA SER A 59 -11.03 -39.21 -9.62
C SER A 59 -10.92 -37.84 -10.33
N GLU A 60 -11.49 -36.80 -9.72
CA GLU A 60 -11.39 -35.41 -10.16
C GLU A 60 -10.75 -34.57 -9.07
N LEU A 61 -9.56 -34.03 -9.36
CA LEU A 61 -9.02 -32.78 -8.80
C LEU A 61 -7.76 -32.44 -9.61
N THR A 62 -7.96 -32.07 -10.87
CA THR A 62 -6.92 -31.52 -11.74
C THR A 62 -7.61 -30.64 -12.78
N SER A 63 -7.03 -29.46 -13.05
CA SER A 63 -7.58 -28.39 -13.90
C SER A 63 -8.92 -27.76 -13.47
N ILE A 64 -8.84 -26.61 -12.80
CA ILE A 64 -9.67 -25.44 -13.13
C ILE A 64 -8.71 -24.24 -13.25
N TYR A 65 -8.20 -24.03 -14.45
CA TYR A 65 -7.57 -22.76 -14.87
C TYR A 65 -8.40 -22.23 -16.04
N GLU A 66 -9.30 -21.28 -15.78
CA GLU A 66 -9.95 -20.51 -16.85
C GLU A 66 -9.73 -19.00 -16.66
N THR A 67 -8.75 -18.51 -17.43
CA THR A 67 -8.72 -17.20 -18.08
C THR A 67 -8.88 -15.94 -17.23
N GLU A 68 -7.75 -15.43 -16.73
CA GLU A 68 -7.46 -13.99 -16.88
C GLU A 68 -6.78 -13.79 -18.25
N THR A 69 -7.38 -12.96 -19.12
CA THR A 69 -6.74 -12.54 -20.36
C THR A 69 -5.89 -11.29 -20.11
N ALA A 70 -4.65 -11.50 -19.66
CA ALA A 70 -3.59 -10.50 -19.67
C ALA A 70 -2.22 -11.18 -19.92
N GLU A 71 -1.37 -10.49 -20.68
CA GLU A 71 0.00 -10.82 -21.10
C GLU A 71 0.73 -11.92 -20.29
N THR A 72 0.75 -13.14 -20.83
CA THR A 72 1.55 -14.26 -20.29
C THR A 72 2.52 -14.80 -21.34
N THR A 73 3.70 -14.17 -21.43
CA THR A 73 4.92 -14.95 -21.69
C THR A 73 5.31 -15.64 -20.38
N ALA A 74 4.64 -16.75 -20.08
CA ALA A 74 5.06 -17.59 -18.95
C ALA A 74 6.49 -18.07 -19.22
N GLU A 75 7.43 -17.69 -18.34
CA GLU A 75 8.81 -18.17 -18.43
C GLU A 75 8.80 -19.69 -18.32
N ILE A 76 9.31 -20.38 -19.35
CA ILE A 76 9.41 -21.83 -19.36
C ILE A 76 10.55 -22.22 -18.41
N SER A 77 10.20 -22.41 -17.13
CA SER A 77 11.10 -22.95 -16.11
C SER A 77 11.67 -24.29 -16.58
N THR A 78 12.98 -24.45 -16.48
CA THR A 78 13.67 -25.69 -16.81
C THR A 78 13.93 -26.50 -15.53
N PRO A 79 13.86 -27.85 -15.57
CA PRO A 79 14.18 -28.66 -14.39
C PRO A 79 15.60 -28.41 -13.91
N LEU A 80 15.75 -28.06 -12.63
CA LEU A 80 17.06 -27.87 -12.02
C LEU A 80 17.66 -29.24 -11.68
N GLU A 81 18.55 -29.76 -12.52
CA GLU A 81 19.25 -31.03 -12.24
C GLU A 81 20.42 -30.84 -11.26
N LYS A 82 21.07 -29.67 -11.29
CA LYS A 82 22.18 -29.32 -10.40
C LYS A 82 22.28 -27.79 -10.24
N PRO A 83 22.24 -27.26 -9.01
CA PRO A 83 22.50 -25.85 -8.74
C PRO A 83 23.92 -25.42 -9.15
N ASP A 84 24.00 -24.34 -9.93
CA ASP A 84 25.22 -23.60 -10.22
C ASP A 84 24.87 -22.11 -10.11
N LEU A 85 24.95 -21.61 -8.87
CA LEU A 85 24.42 -20.30 -8.47
C LEU A 85 25.35 -19.18 -8.95
N GLN A 86 24.80 -18.22 -9.67
CA GLN A 86 25.55 -17.07 -10.18
C GLN A 86 24.76 -15.77 -9.98
N VAL A 87 25.42 -14.69 -9.56
CA VAL A 87 24.82 -13.35 -9.55
C VAL A 87 24.54 -12.93 -10.99
N VAL A 88 23.33 -12.44 -11.23
CA VAL A 88 22.89 -11.87 -12.51
C VAL A 88 22.94 -10.35 -12.39
N SER A 89 22.16 -9.79 -11.46
CA SER A 89 22.12 -8.35 -11.20
C SER A 89 21.93 -8.04 -9.73
N ILE A 90 22.16 -6.78 -9.37
CA ILE A 90 21.82 -6.19 -8.07
C ILE A 90 21.08 -4.88 -8.34
N LEU A 91 19.94 -4.69 -7.70
CA LEU A 91 19.17 -3.44 -7.68
C LEU A 91 19.13 -2.95 -6.24
N LYS A 92 19.94 -1.94 -5.95
CA LYS A 92 19.90 -1.24 -4.66
C LYS A 92 18.53 -0.58 -4.47
N ILE A 93 18.04 -0.60 -3.23
CA ILE A 93 16.80 0.06 -2.83
C ILE A 93 17.05 0.89 -1.56
N PRO A 94 16.22 1.90 -1.26
CA PRO A 94 16.29 2.62 0.02
C PRO A 94 16.17 1.69 1.23
N GLY A 95 17.02 1.88 2.23
CA GLY A 95 17.00 1.06 3.47
C GLY A 95 17.48 -0.37 3.26
N GLN A 96 17.31 -1.21 4.27
CA GLN A 96 17.58 -2.65 4.16
C GLN A 96 16.39 -3.35 3.51
N ALA A 97 16.62 -4.05 2.41
CA ALA A 97 15.66 -5.05 1.91
C ALA A 97 15.44 -6.14 2.96
N ILE A 98 14.19 -6.42 3.35
CA ILE A 98 13.84 -7.38 4.41
C ILE A 98 13.26 -8.67 3.85
N ASP A 99 12.13 -8.60 3.15
CA ASP A 99 11.43 -9.76 2.56
C ASP A 99 11.13 -9.53 1.07
N VAL A 100 11.18 -10.58 0.27
CA VAL A 100 10.99 -10.56 -1.19
C VAL A 100 10.07 -11.69 -1.65
N LYS A 101 9.15 -11.42 -2.57
CA LYS A 101 8.42 -12.48 -3.32
C LYS A 101 8.36 -12.14 -4.80
N ALA A 102 8.39 -13.15 -5.66
CA ALA A 102 8.40 -12.97 -7.11
C ALA A 102 7.22 -13.68 -7.78
N GLN A 103 6.49 -12.97 -8.65
CA GLN A 103 5.37 -13.51 -9.41
C GLN A 103 5.20 -12.78 -10.75
N GLY A 104 5.08 -13.54 -11.85
CA GLY A 104 4.60 -13.01 -13.13
C GLY A 104 5.51 -11.96 -13.78
N GLY A 105 6.83 -12.08 -13.58
CA GLY A 105 7.82 -11.12 -14.09
C GLY A 105 8.03 -9.89 -13.20
N TYR A 106 7.43 -9.86 -12.00
CA TYR A 106 7.64 -8.82 -11.00
C TYR A 106 8.20 -9.41 -9.70
N ALA A 107 9.10 -8.67 -9.05
CA ALA A 107 9.51 -8.89 -7.66
C ALA A 107 8.84 -7.83 -6.76
N TYR A 108 8.52 -8.23 -5.54
CA TYR A 108 7.84 -7.45 -4.52
C TYR A 108 8.71 -7.48 -3.28
N LEU A 109 9.19 -6.32 -2.82
CA LEU A 109 10.28 -6.23 -1.86
C LEU A 109 9.91 -5.26 -0.74
N THR A 110 10.02 -5.66 0.53
CA THR A 110 9.85 -4.77 1.68
C THR A 110 11.17 -4.23 2.19
N ASN A 111 11.14 -3.14 2.95
CA ASN A 111 12.32 -2.61 3.65
C ASN A 111 12.04 -2.21 5.11
N ASP A 112 13.12 -1.95 5.84
CA ASP A 112 13.10 -1.43 7.21
C ASP A 112 12.45 -0.04 7.35
N LEU A 113 12.36 0.74 6.26
CA LEU A 113 11.63 2.02 6.19
C LEU A 113 10.12 1.88 6.02
N GLY A 114 9.56 0.66 6.00
CA GLY A 114 8.12 0.45 5.91
C GLY A 114 7.50 0.74 4.54
N MET A 115 8.25 0.40 3.49
CA MET A 115 7.84 0.49 2.08
C MET A 115 7.69 -0.89 1.47
N LEU A 116 6.81 -0.99 0.46
CA LEU A 116 6.76 -2.10 -0.49
C LEU A 116 7.13 -1.59 -1.88
N PHE A 117 8.17 -2.13 -2.49
CA PHE A 117 8.55 -1.87 -3.88
C PHE A 117 7.96 -2.92 -4.81
N VAL A 118 7.50 -2.49 -5.98
CA VAL A 118 7.14 -3.35 -7.11
C VAL A 118 8.20 -3.16 -8.18
N ILE A 119 8.91 -4.22 -8.51
CA ILE A 119 10.11 -4.22 -9.35
C ILE A 119 9.81 -5.07 -10.58
N ASP A 120 9.92 -4.48 -11.77
CA ASP A 120 9.91 -5.21 -13.04
C ASP A 120 11.23 -5.95 -13.18
N VAL A 121 11.16 -7.28 -13.26
CA VAL A 121 12.30 -8.19 -13.37
C VAL A 121 12.19 -9.07 -14.62
N ARG A 122 11.45 -8.60 -15.65
CA ARG A 122 11.36 -9.30 -16.94
C ARG A 122 12.70 -9.29 -17.68
N ASP A 123 13.39 -8.16 -17.66
CA ASP A 123 14.83 -8.11 -17.88
C ASP A 123 15.53 -8.39 -16.54
N LYS A 124 16.25 -9.52 -16.48
CA LYS A 124 16.94 -9.98 -15.27
C LYS A 124 18.26 -9.24 -15.05
N GLU A 125 18.88 -8.73 -16.11
CA GLU A 125 20.13 -7.98 -16.04
C GLU A 125 19.87 -6.52 -15.64
N ASN A 126 18.71 -5.97 -16.06
CA ASN A 126 18.30 -4.59 -15.82
C ASN A 126 16.94 -4.45 -15.09
N PRO A 127 16.79 -4.98 -13.85
CA PRO A 127 15.57 -4.84 -13.06
C PRO A 127 15.27 -3.38 -12.70
N LYS A 128 13.99 -3.01 -12.61
CA LYS A 128 13.56 -1.61 -12.40
C LYS A 128 12.40 -1.48 -11.43
N ILE A 129 12.50 -0.57 -10.46
CA ILE A 129 11.35 -0.17 -9.64
C ILE A 129 10.30 0.47 -10.56
N VAL A 130 9.08 -0.07 -10.57
CA VAL A 130 7.95 0.45 -11.38
C VAL A 130 6.82 1.03 -10.53
N GLY A 131 6.73 0.68 -9.25
CA GLY A 131 5.77 1.23 -8.31
C GLY A 131 6.24 1.06 -6.86
N LYS A 132 5.61 1.80 -5.94
CA LYS A 132 5.91 1.73 -4.49
C LYS A 132 4.67 2.04 -3.66
N CYS A 133 4.55 1.41 -2.50
CA CYS A 133 3.55 1.72 -1.48
C CYS A 133 4.28 2.08 -0.17
N THR A 134 3.87 3.16 0.49
CA THR A 134 4.42 3.65 1.77
C THR A 134 3.37 3.54 2.89
N GLY A 135 3.74 3.88 4.13
CA GLY A 135 2.82 3.89 5.27
C GLY A 135 2.45 2.49 5.77
N ILE A 136 3.36 1.53 5.61
CA ILE A 136 3.18 0.14 6.08
C ILE A 136 3.69 -0.02 7.52
N ASN A 137 4.52 0.92 8.01
CA ASN A 137 5.34 0.82 9.23
C ASN A 137 6.34 -0.34 9.07
N SER A 138 7.14 -0.71 10.09
CA SER A 138 8.26 -1.67 9.95
C SER A 138 7.84 -2.96 9.22
N ALA A 139 8.19 -3.10 7.94
CA ALA A 139 7.53 -4.02 7.01
C ALA A 139 8.29 -5.35 6.90
N ASN A 140 7.82 -6.35 7.64
CA ASN A 140 8.62 -7.53 7.97
C ASN A 140 8.47 -8.71 6.99
N ILE A 141 7.29 -8.92 6.41
CA ILE A 141 6.97 -10.08 5.55
C ILE A 141 5.96 -9.64 4.51
N VAL A 142 6.14 -9.98 3.23
CA VAL A 142 5.16 -9.83 2.15
C VAL A 142 4.70 -11.19 1.62
N ILE A 143 3.38 -11.38 1.51
CA ILE A 143 2.77 -12.56 0.89
C ILE A 143 1.93 -12.12 -0.32
N LEU A 144 2.02 -12.85 -1.44
CA LEU A 144 1.29 -12.53 -2.68
C LEU A 144 0.13 -13.49 -2.89
N GLN A 145 -1.08 -12.96 -3.14
CA GLN A 145 -2.21 -13.79 -3.57
C GLN A 145 -3.20 -12.99 -4.44
N LYS A 146 -3.57 -13.52 -5.62
CA LYS A 146 -4.69 -13.04 -6.47
C LYS A 146 -4.66 -11.53 -6.75
N GLY A 147 -3.48 -10.96 -7.01
CA GLY A 147 -3.32 -9.52 -7.29
C GLY A 147 -3.30 -8.61 -6.05
N TYR A 148 -3.07 -9.18 -4.85
CA TYR A 148 -2.87 -8.46 -3.60
C TYR A 148 -1.55 -8.88 -2.93
N ALA A 149 -0.87 -7.92 -2.31
CA ALA A 149 0.23 -8.14 -1.39
C ALA A 149 -0.28 -7.95 0.05
N TYR A 150 0.13 -8.83 0.95
CA TYR A 150 -0.23 -8.82 2.36
C TYR A 150 1.06 -8.60 3.15
N VAL A 151 1.22 -7.43 3.77
CA VAL A 151 2.50 -7.01 4.37
C VAL A 151 2.36 -6.87 5.87
N SER A 152 3.04 -7.74 6.63
CA SER A 152 3.03 -7.69 8.10
C SER A 152 3.88 -6.57 8.64
N TYR A 153 3.50 -5.99 9.78
CA TYR A 153 4.28 -4.94 10.44
C TYR A 153 4.26 -5.01 11.97
N THR A 154 5.32 -4.50 12.60
CA THR A 154 5.38 -4.25 14.05
C THR A 154 6.08 -2.93 14.34
N GLU A 155 5.38 -2.01 14.95
CA GLU A 155 5.87 -0.70 15.38
C GLU A 155 5.93 -0.65 16.90
N TRP A 156 7.09 -0.27 17.45
CA TRP A 156 7.31 -0.09 18.89
C TRP A 156 7.25 1.39 19.23
N ILE A 157 6.45 1.75 20.25
CA ILE A 157 6.17 3.13 20.66
C ILE A 157 6.73 3.35 22.05
N SER A 158 7.68 4.29 22.17
CA SER A 158 8.17 4.79 23.46
C SER A 158 7.21 5.87 24.01
N PRO A 159 6.86 5.86 25.31
CA PRO A 159 5.96 6.86 25.91
C PRO A 159 6.44 8.33 25.90
N ASP A 160 7.75 8.59 25.84
CA ASP A 160 8.33 9.92 26.04
C ASP A 160 9.42 10.28 25.01
N GLU A 161 9.04 10.92 23.90
CA GLU A 161 9.96 11.66 23.01
C GLU A 161 9.94 13.18 23.27
N THR A 162 9.09 13.66 24.19
CA THR A 162 8.93 15.10 24.50
C THR A 162 9.68 15.59 25.75
N ALA A 163 10.53 14.76 26.35
CA ALA A 163 11.29 15.09 27.55
C ALA A 163 12.79 14.72 27.39
N ASP A 164 13.67 15.52 27.98
CA ASP A 164 15.10 15.24 28.07
C ASP A 164 15.34 13.80 28.57
N SER A 165 16.27 13.07 27.93
CA SER A 165 16.45 11.63 28.11
C SER A 165 16.50 11.22 29.59
N PRO A 166 15.65 10.27 30.04
CA PRO A 166 15.64 9.83 31.44
C PRO A 166 17.00 9.21 31.83
N SER A 167 17.35 9.35 33.10
CA SER A 167 18.62 8.82 33.62
C SER A 167 18.67 7.28 33.53
N GLU A 168 19.86 6.68 33.53
CA GLU A 168 20.03 5.21 33.54
C GLU A 168 19.26 4.52 34.70
N SER A 169 18.98 5.24 35.79
CA SER A 169 18.17 4.77 36.92
C SER A 169 16.64 4.85 36.74
N GLU A 170 16.15 5.48 35.68
CA GLU A 170 14.71 5.67 35.39
C GLU A 170 14.23 4.78 34.23
N GLN A 171 15.15 4.23 33.43
CA GLN A 171 14.82 3.36 32.28
C GLN A 171 14.16 2.02 32.64
N GLU A 172 14.27 1.53 33.89
CA GLU A 172 13.77 0.20 34.28
C GLU A 172 12.24 0.04 34.27
N ASN A 173 11.45 1.11 34.05
CA ASN A 173 9.97 1.05 34.08
C ASN A 173 9.27 1.78 32.92
N VAL A 174 9.95 2.01 31.80
CA VAL A 174 9.30 2.60 30.61
C VAL A 174 8.48 1.53 29.89
N GLU A 175 7.14 1.67 29.89
CA GLU A 175 6.23 0.72 29.26
C GLU A 175 6.23 0.91 27.74
N ILE A 176 7.06 0.12 27.03
CA ILE A 176 7.09 0.12 25.56
C ILE A 176 5.77 -0.46 25.05
N LEU A 177 5.06 0.32 24.25
CA LEU A 177 3.80 -0.07 23.62
C LEU A 177 4.07 -0.50 22.16
N SER A 178 3.06 -1.09 21.51
CA SER A 178 3.20 -1.43 20.10
C SER A 178 1.88 -1.41 19.33
N VAL A 179 2.01 -1.31 18.01
CA VAL A 179 0.96 -1.60 17.03
C VAL A 179 1.53 -2.62 16.06
N CYS A 180 0.84 -3.75 15.88
CA CYS A 180 1.29 -4.80 14.97
C CYS A 180 0.10 -5.35 14.17
N GLY A 181 0.36 -5.99 13.03
CA GLY A 181 -0.72 -6.34 12.12
C GLY A 181 -0.23 -6.71 10.73
N PHE A 182 -1.13 -6.59 9.74
CA PHE A 182 -0.75 -6.59 8.33
C PHE A 182 -1.63 -5.65 7.49
N LYS A 183 -1.00 -4.97 6.51
CA LYS A 183 -1.69 -4.22 5.46
C LYS A 183 -2.09 -5.16 4.33
N ILE A 184 -3.25 -4.93 3.72
CA ILE A 184 -3.65 -5.53 2.45
C ILE A 184 -3.48 -4.47 1.37
N ILE A 185 -2.66 -4.77 0.36
CA ILE A 185 -2.25 -3.83 -0.69
C ILE A 185 -2.73 -4.37 -2.04
N ASP A 186 -3.53 -3.58 -2.75
CA ASP A 186 -3.93 -3.85 -4.13
C ASP A 186 -2.73 -3.59 -5.05
N ILE A 187 -2.23 -4.64 -5.71
CA ILE A 187 -1.06 -4.62 -6.59
C ILE A 187 -1.42 -4.98 -8.04
N LYS A 188 -2.70 -4.87 -8.43
CA LYS A 188 -3.14 -5.11 -9.82
C LYS A 188 -2.49 -4.11 -10.77
N ASP A 189 -2.62 -2.81 -10.47
CA ASP A 189 -1.76 -1.78 -11.05
C ASP A 189 -0.38 -1.84 -10.38
N LYS A 190 0.62 -2.24 -11.16
CA LYS A 190 2.02 -2.40 -10.71
C LYS A 190 2.68 -1.05 -10.41
N LYS A 191 2.18 0.05 -10.97
CA LYS A 191 2.76 1.39 -10.79
C LYS A 191 2.19 2.11 -9.57
N ASN A 192 0.92 1.87 -9.27
CA ASN A 192 0.19 2.52 -8.19
C ASN A 192 -0.34 1.49 -7.16
N PRO A 193 0.54 0.70 -6.52
CA PRO A 193 0.12 -0.20 -5.45
C PRO A 193 -0.41 0.62 -4.27
N ARG A 194 -1.55 0.23 -3.71
CA ARG A 194 -2.25 1.01 -2.68
C ARG A 194 -2.76 0.14 -1.55
N VAL A 195 -2.65 0.62 -0.30
CA VAL A 195 -3.32 -0.01 0.84
C VAL A 195 -4.84 0.04 0.60
N VAL A 196 -5.51 -1.10 0.75
CA VAL A 196 -6.97 -1.24 0.64
C VAL A 196 -7.62 -1.78 1.91
N GLY A 197 -6.83 -2.23 2.89
CA GLY A 197 -7.30 -2.59 4.22
C GLY A 197 -6.14 -2.85 5.18
N ASP A 198 -6.49 -2.98 6.45
CA ASP A 198 -5.54 -3.02 7.57
C ASP A 198 -6.09 -3.93 8.67
N PHE A 199 -5.33 -4.95 9.06
CA PHE A 199 -5.65 -5.79 10.22
C PHE A 199 -4.73 -5.45 11.37
N ILE A 200 -5.27 -4.80 12.41
CA ILE A 200 -4.53 -4.48 13.63
C ILE A 200 -4.66 -5.64 14.63
N SER A 201 -3.56 -6.37 14.81
CA SER A 201 -3.36 -7.45 15.78
C SER A 201 -3.13 -6.86 17.19
N GLY A 202 -4.10 -6.09 17.70
CA GLY A 202 -4.02 -5.40 19.00
C GLY A 202 -3.24 -4.07 18.94
N LYS A 203 -3.57 -3.17 19.87
CA LYS A 203 -2.97 -1.83 19.97
C LYS A 203 -2.61 -1.52 21.42
N ASN A 204 -1.39 -1.01 21.63
CA ASN A 204 -0.83 -0.72 22.94
C ASN A 204 -0.74 -1.98 23.83
N GLU A 205 -0.35 -3.12 23.22
CA GLU A 205 -0.34 -4.42 23.89
C GLU A 205 1.05 -5.03 24.11
N ASN A 206 2.16 -4.31 23.79
CA ASN A 206 3.52 -4.86 23.83
C ASN A 206 3.63 -6.19 23.04
N LYS A 207 3.04 -6.19 21.84
CA LYS A 207 2.81 -7.35 20.96
C LYS A 207 3.53 -7.19 19.62
N SER A 208 4.02 -8.30 19.09
CA SER A 208 4.71 -8.38 17.80
C SER A 208 4.10 -9.46 16.90
N VAL A 209 4.34 -9.36 15.59
CA VAL A 209 4.02 -10.41 14.60
C VAL A 209 5.31 -10.89 13.94
N GLN A 210 5.43 -12.21 13.75
CA GLN A 210 6.67 -12.87 13.30
C GLN A 210 6.46 -13.85 12.13
N GLY A 211 5.21 -14.16 11.78
CA GLY A 211 4.89 -15.05 10.67
C GLY A 211 3.52 -14.70 10.09
N LEU A 212 3.43 -14.67 8.75
CA LEU A 212 2.20 -14.39 8.02
C LEU A 212 2.13 -15.34 6.82
N ILE A 213 0.99 -15.99 6.63
CA ILE A 213 0.68 -16.70 5.37
C ILE A 213 -0.79 -16.54 5.01
N VAL A 214 -1.09 -16.64 3.71
CA VAL A 214 -2.43 -16.46 3.17
C VAL A 214 -2.82 -17.68 2.34
N ASP A 215 -3.95 -18.29 2.68
CA ASP A 215 -4.55 -19.40 1.91
C ASP A 215 -6.03 -19.11 1.64
N GLY A 216 -6.34 -18.87 0.37
CA GLY A 216 -7.70 -18.62 -0.10
C GLY A 216 -8.29 -17.33 0.46
N ASP A 217 -9.28 -17.49 1.34
CA ASP A 217 -10.04 -16.41 1.97
C ASP A 217 -9.58 -16.12 3.40
N TYR A 218 -8.42 -16.66 3.81
CA TYR A 218 -7.92 -16.59 5.17
C TYR A 218 -6.44 -16.17 5.23
N ALA A 219 -6.13 -15.28 6.17
CA ALA A 219 -4.77 -15.01 6.61
C ALA A 219 -4.53 -15.69 7.96
N TYR A 220 -3.31 -16.17 8.14
CA TYR A 220 -2.83 -16.86 9.34
C TYR A 220 -1.63 -16.07 9.86
N LEU A 221 -1.69 -15.66 11.12
CA LEU A 221 -0.74 -14.69 11.69
C LEU A 221 -0.19 -15.22 13.02
N ASN A 222 1.13 -15.44 13.07
CA ASN A 222 1.84 -15.72 14.31
C ASN A 222 2.09 -14.41 15.05
N SER A 223 1.64 -14.35 16.30
CA SER A 223 1.84 -13.18 17.15
C SER A 223 2.21 -13.55 18.58
N THR A 224 3.01 -12.68 19.21
CA THR A 224 3.49 -12.83 20.58
C THR A 224 3.30 -11.53 21.35
N LYS A 225 2.54 -11.60 22.44
CA LYS A 225 2.41 -10.53 23.43
C LYS A 225 3.45 -10.73 24.53
N MET A 226 4.36 -9.77 24.66
CA MET A 226 5.41 -9.77 25.68
C MET A 226 4.87 -9.21 27.00
N LEU A 227 5.13 -9.91 28.10
CA LEU A 227 4.83 -9.49 29.47
C LEU A 227 6.15 -9.48 30.26
N LEU A 228 6.19 -8.81 31.42
CA LEU A 228 7.41 -8.59 32.21
C LEU A 228 8.25 -9.87 32.48
N ASP A 229 7.60 -11.00 32.77
CA ASP A 229 8.22 -12.28 33.13
C ASP A 229 7.75 -13.48 32.27
N SER A 230 7.00 -13.23 31.19
CA SER A 230 6.29 -14.26 30.41
C SER A 230 5.81 -13.76 29.05
N GLU A 231 5.25 -14.64 28.23
CA GLU A 231 4.66 -14.30 26.94
C GLU A 231 3.31 -14.99 26.72
N GLU A 232 2.46 -14.40 25.90
CA GLU A 232 1.25 -15.02 25.34
C GLU A 232 1.35 -15.04 23.81
N SER A 233 1.58 -16.22 23.23
CA SER A 233 1.68 -16.39 21.79
C SER A 233 0.48 -17.10 21.20
N ARG A 234 0.12 -16.74 19.96
CA ARG A 234 -1.09 -17.20 19.27
C ARG A 234 -0.83 -17.37 17.77
N LEU A 235 -1.43 -18.41 17.20
CA LEU A 235 -1.79 -18.42 15.78
C LEU A 235 -3.18 -17.80 15.68
N GLU A 236 -3.28 -16.64 15.04
CA GLU A 236 -4.54 -15.97 14.73
C GLU A 236 -4.99 -16.35 13.33
N ILE A 237 -6.30 -16.58 13.15
CA ILE A 237 -6.94 -16.86 11.85
C ILE A 237 -7.89 -15.71 11.54
N ILE A 238 -7.63 -15.02 10.44
CA ILE A 238 -8.31 -13.80 10.00
C ILE A 238 -9.09 -14.10 8.72
N ASP A 239 -10.38 -13.75 8.67
CA ASP A 239 -11.18 -13.79 7.45
C ASP A 239 -10.89 -12.53 6.61
N ILE A 240 -10.46 -12.71 5.35
CA ILE A 240 -10.00 -11.65 4.45
C ILE A 240 -10.83 -11.59 3.15
N LYS A 241 -12.07 -12.10 3.17
CA LYS A 241 -13.01 -11.99 2.04
C LYS A 241 -13.25 -10.53 1.68
N ASP A 242 -13.63 -9.73 2.67
CA ASP A 242 -13.62 -8.29 2.56
C ASP A 242 -12.19 -7.79 2.84
N LYS A 243 -11.50 -7.36 1.78
CA LYS A 243 -10.13 -6.87 1.87
C LYS A 243 -10.03 -5.48 2.50
N SER A 244 -11.16 -4.78 2.66
CA SER A 244 -11.22 -3.49 3.35
C SER A 244 -11.50 -3.61 4.85
N ASN A 245 -12.04 -4.75 5.28
CA ASN A 245 -12.37 -5.04 6.67
C ASN A 245 -11.98 -6.50 7.01
N PRO A 246 -10.67 -6.80 7.15
CA PRO A 246 -10.20 -8.09 7.61
C PRO A 246 -10.58 -8.32 9.09
N GLU A 247 -11.18 -9.47 9.42
CA GLU A 247 -11.73 -9.73 10.75
C GLU A 247 -11.11 -10.97 11.41
N LEU A 248 -10.72 -10.86 12.69
CA LEU A 248 -10.25 -12.00 13.48
C LEU A 248 -11.37 -13.03 13.66
N LEU A 249 -11.23 -14.20 13.04
CA LEU A 249 -12.22 -15.27 13.08
C LEU A 249 -12.06 -16.16 14.32
N SER A 250 -10.82 -16.54 14.64
CA SER A 250 -10.46 -17.33 15.82
C SER A 250 -8.95 -17.30 16.06
N PHE A 251 -8.49 -17.94 17.14
CA PHE A 251 -7.07 -18.15 17.41
C PHE A 251 -6.87 -19.45 18.18
N CYS A 252 -5.65 -19.98 18.17
CA CYS A 252 -5.18 -20.95 19.18
C CYS A 252 -3.91 -20.45 19.86
N ASN A 253 -3.77 -20.74 21.14
CA ASN A 253 -2.54 -20.43 21.89
C ASN A 253 -1.41 -21.38 21.47
N ILE A 254 -0.20 -20.84 21.43
CA ILE A 254 1.03 -21.53 21.00
C ILE A 254 2.10 -21.35 22.10
N ASP A 255 2.80 -22.42 22.46
CA ASP A 255 3.79 -22.42 23.56
C ASP A 255 5.19 -21.98 23.07
N GLY A 256 5.65 -20.79 23.45
CA GLY A 256 6.93 -20.19 22.99
C GLY A 256 6.73 -19.05 22.00
N GLN A 257 7.75 -18.65 21.23
CA GLN A 257 7.66 -17.60 20.21
C GLN A 257 7.50 -18.19 18.81
N PRO A 258 6.27 -18.27 18.26
CA PRO A 258 6.05 -18.76 16.90
C PRO A 258 6.58 -17.77 15.87
N ASN A 259 7.52 -18.24 15.05
CA ASN A 259 8.23 -17.45 14.07
C ASN A 259 7.70 -17.81 12.67
N GLY A 260 8.46 -18.58 11.88
CA GLY A 260 8.02 -19.15 10.61
C GLY A 260 6.68 -19.92 10.67
N LEU A 261 5.95 -19.85 9.56
CA LEU A 261 4.58 -20.34 9.41
C LEU A 261 4.35 -20.88 8.00
N PHE A 262 3.93 -22.14 7.90
CA PHE A 262 3.54 -22.75 6.62
C PHE A 262 2.15 -23.39 6.72
N VAL A 263 1.34 -23.31 5.67
CA VAL A 263 0.01 -23.93 5.60
C VAL A 263 -0.03 -24.93 4.45
N GLN A 264 -0.42 -26.18 4.73
CA GLN A 264 -0.61 -27.23 3.72
C GLN A 264 -1.87 -28.05 4.05
N GLY A 265 -2.96 -27.77 3.33
CA GLY A 265 -4.23 -28.47 3.47
C GLY A 265 -4.94 -28.16 4.79
N ASP A 266 -5.26 -29.19 5.58
CA ASP A 266 -5.95 -29.06 6.87
C ASP A 266 -5.03 -28.60 8.03
N TYR A 267 -3.74 -28.34 7.78
CA TYR A 267 -2.75 -28.07 8.84
C TYR A 267 -1.92 -26.80 8.62
N ALA A 268 -1.67 -26.08 9.71
CA ALA A 268 -0.60 -25.10 9.83
C ALA A 268 0.60 -25.71 10.59
N TYR A 269 1.80 -25.40 10.14
CA TYR A 269 3.07 -25.87 10.66
C TYR A 269 3.87 -24.66 11.13
N ILE A 270 4.33 -24.69 12.37
CA ILE A 270 4.91 -23.54 13.06
C ILE A 270 6.21 -23.98 13.72
N ASN A 271 7.26 -23.18 13.57
CA ASN A 271 8.48 -23.32 14.37
C ASN A 271 8.54 -22.22 15.43
N ASN A 272 8.91 -22.62 16.65
CA ASN A 272 9.01 -21.69 17.77
C ASN A 272 10.46 -21.50 18.21
N VAL A 273 10.88 -20.26 18.39
CA VAL A 273 12.10 -19.94 19.15
C VAL A 273 11.74 -19.91 20.64
N TYR A 274 12.62 -20.42 21.50
CA TYR A 274 12.41 -20.40 22.95
C TYR A 274 13.46 -19.50 23.62
N TYR A 275 13.09 -18.25 23.85
CA TYR A 275 13.85 -17.24 24.57
C TYR A 275 13.34 -17.16 26.02
N ASP A 276 14.23 -17.32 27.01
CA ASP A 276 13.87 -17.22 28.42
C ASP A 276 14.01 -15.77 28.90
N PHE A 277 12.88 -15.06 29.01
CA PHE A 277 12.82 -13.66 29.44
C PHE A 277 13.41 -13.40 30.83
N LYS A 278 13.43 -14.41 31.72
CA LYS A 278 13.89 -14.24 33.12
C LYS A 278 15.42 -14.18 33.22
N ILE A 279 16.11 -14.84 32.30
CA ILE A 279 17.57 -14.80 32.18
C ILE A 279 18.05 -14.01 30.95
N LYS A 280 17.13 -13.64 30.04
CA LYS A 280 17.39 -12.93 28.78
C LYS A 280 18.34 -13.68 27.83
N GLU A 281 18.14 -14.99 27.71
CA GLU A 281 18.96 -15.88 26.87
C GLU A 281 18.08 -16.79 25.99
N TYR A 282 18.56 -17.11 24.78
CA TYR A 282 17.97 -18.17 23.98
C TYR A 282 18.33 -19.56 24.55
N SER A 283 17.35 -20.45 24.68
CA SER A 283 17.57 -21.79 25.25
C SER A 283 18.38 -22.74 24.36
N GLY A 284 18.65 -22.37 23.10
CA GLY A 284 19.30 -23.22 22.12
C GLY A 284 18.47 -24.43 21.68
N ARG A 285 17.14 -24.35 21.84
CA ARG A 285 16.15 -25.34 21.38
C ARG A 285 14.91 -24.66 20.85
N SER A 286 14.22 -25.38 19.98
CA SER A 286 12.97 -24.98 19.36
C SER A 286 11.93 -26.10 19.49
N SER A 287 10.67 -25.74 19.27
CA SER A 287 9.57 -26.68 19.08
C SER A 287 9.03 -26.53 17.67
N PHE A 288 8.83 -27.66 16.99
CA PHE A 288 8.01 -27.71 15.78
C PHE A 288 6.59 -28.13 16.19
N ILE A 289 5.60 -27.36 15.78
CA ILE A 289 4.21 -27.46 16.21
C ILE A 289 3.31 -27.63 14.99
N VAL A 290 2.33 -28.52 15.10
CA VAL A 290 1.31 -28.79 14.08
C VAL A 290 -0.05 -28.42 14.65
N VAL A 291 -0.75 -27.53 13.94
CA VAL A 291 -2.08 -27.04 14.28
C VAL A 291 -3.08 -27.54 13.24
N ASP A 292 -4.14 -28.22 13.69
CA ASP A 292 -5.30 -28.53 12.85
C ASP A 292 -6.10 -27.23 12.64
N ILE A 293 -6.30 -26.86 11.37
CA ILE A 293 -7.00 -25.64 10.92
C ILE A 293 -8.22 -25.98 10.03
N LYS A 294 -8.68 -27.23 10.07
CA LYS A 294 -9.82 -27.74 9.29
C LYS A 294 -11.11 -27.00 9.62
N ASP A 295 -11.44 -26.89 10.91
CA ASP A 295 -12.44 -25.94 11.42
C ASP A 295 -11.72 -24.63 11.77
N LYS A 296 -11.73 -23.68 10.84
CA LYS A 296 -11.10 -22.35 10.98
C LYS A 296 -11.67 -21.49 12.13
N LYS A 297 -12.72 -21.96 12.83
CA LYS A 297 -13.26 -21.36 14.06
C LYS A 297 -12.78 -22.06 15.34
N LYS A 298 -12.07 -23.18 15.22
CA LYS A 298 -11.55 -24.01 16.32
C LYS A 298 -10.18 -24.62 15.99
N PRO A 299 -9.18 -23.79 15.63
CA PRO A 299 -7.82 -24.29 15.47
C PRO A 299 -7.31 -24.91 16.77
N ALA A 300 -6.53 -25.98 16.66
CA ALA A 300 -5.99 -26.68 17.82
C ALA A 300 -4.60 -27.26 17.55
N VAL A 301 -3.68 -27.14 18.51
CA VAL A 301 -2.42 -27.87 18.48
C VAL A 301 -2.70 -29.36 18.59
N VAL A 302 -2.25 -30.15 17.62
CA VAL A 302 -2.52 -31.59 17.52
C VAL A 302 -1.25 -32.46 17.52
N GLY A 303 -0.09 -31.88 17.28
CA GLY A 303 1.20 -32.55 17.34
C GLY A 303 2.34 -31.57 17.57
N SER A 304 3.45 -32.05 18.15
CA SER A 304 4.69 -31.28 18.27
C SER A 304 5.91 -32.20 18.47
N CYS A 305 7.10 -31.68 18.18
CA CYS A 305 8.37 -32.30 18.54
C CYS A 305 9.43 -31.24 18.87
N GLU A 306 10.29 -31.52 19.87
CA GLU A 306 11.50 -30.73 20.12
C GLU A 306 12.47 -30.86 18.93
N VAL A 307 13.10 -29.75 18.57
CA VAL A 307 14.15 -29.68 17.55
C VAL A 307 15.32 -28.84 18.10
N PRO A 308 16.59 -29.15 17.78
CA PRO A 308 17.74 -28.45 18.35
C PRO A 308 17.92 -27.03 17.77
N ALA A 309 18.66 -26.16 18.45
CA ALA A 309 18.91 -24.77 18.05
C ALA A 309 17.64 -23.89 17.93
N ASN A 310 17.81 -22.61 17.65
CA ASN A 310 16.69 -21.67 17.47
C ASN A 310 16.26 -21.70 16.00
N SER A 311 14.99 -21.99 15.71
CA SER A 311 14.49 -22.15 14.34
C SER A 311 13.75 -20.92 13.82
N TRP A 312 14.02 -20.51 12.57
CA TRP A 312 13.57 -19.25 11.99
C TRP A 312 12.42 -19.43 11.00
N SER A 313 12.65 -20.14 9.90
CA SER A 313 11.67 -20.42 8.85
C SER A 313 11.29 -21.91 8.77
N VAL A 314 10.19 -22.19 8.08
CA VAL A 314 9.67 -23.53 7.81
C VAL A 314 9.12 -23.63 6.39
N TYR A 315 9.62 -24.59 5.62
CA TYR A 315 9.10 -24.97 4.31
C TYR A 315 8.54 -26.38 4.37
N VAL A 316 7.36 -26.65 3.79
CA VAL A 316 6.77 -28.00 3.76
C VAL A 316 6.65 -28.51 2.33
N LYS A 317 7.12 -29.73 2.09
CA LYS A 317 6.89 -30.47 0.85
C LYS A 317 6.52 -31.92 1.14
N ASP A 318 5.43 -32.36 0.53
CA ASP A 318 4.84 -33.70 0.68
C ASP A 318 4.59 -34.06 2.15
N LYS A 319 5.52 -34.82 2.75
CA LYS A 319 5.48 -35.39 4.09
C LYS A 319 6.65 -34.96 4.97
N PHE A 320 7.42 -33.95 4.53
CA PHE A 320 8.56 -33.42 5.26
C PHE A 320 8.42 -31.91 5.46
N ALA A 321 8.70 -31.46 6.68
CA ALA A 321 8.94 -30.06 7.01
C ALA A 321 10.45 -29.82 7.14
N TYR A 322 10.91 -28.72 6.56
CA TYR A 322 12.30 -28.29 6.49
C TYR A 322 12.42 -27.00 7.30
N LEU A 323 13.33 -26.96 8.27
CA LEU A 323 13.49 -25.82 9.17
C LEU A 323 14.92 -25.29 9.08
N THR A 324 15.07 -23.97 9.02
CA THR A 324 16.36 -23.29 9.29
C THR A 324 16.53 -23.16 10.78
N SER A 325 17.68 -23.56 11.30
CA SER A 325 17.97 -23.43 12.74
C SER A 325 19.41 -23.00 12.99
N SER A 326 19.58 -22.07 13.92
CA SER A 326 20.85 -21.38 14.18
C SER A 326 21.11 -21.23 15.70
N LEU A 327 22.37 -21.36 16.11
CA LEU A 327 22.86 -21.05 17.45
C LEU A 327 23.70 -19.76 17.40
N ILE A 328 23.34 -18.78 18.22
CA ILE A 328 24.04 -17.50 18.32
C ILE A 328 25.02 -17.57 19.51
N ASN A 329 26.21 -16.98 19.36
CA ASN A 329 27.09 -16.69 20.49
C ASN A 329 26.69 -15.33 21.09
N GLU A 330 26.10 -15.36 22.29
CA GLU A 330 25.58 -14.17 22.97
C GLU A 330 26.62 -13.06 23.20
N GLU A 331 27.89 -13.40 23.46
CA GLU A 331 28.95 -12.41 23.71
C GLU A 331 29.31 -11.62 22.44
N THR A 332 29.18 -12.25 21.27
CA THR A 332 29.63 -11.68 19.98
C THR A 332 28.50 -11.31 19.04
N LYS A 333 27.27 -11.76 19.35
CA LYS A 333 26.07 -11.69 18.49
C LYS A 333 26.28 -12.25 17.07
N LYS A 334 27.17 -13.23 16.94
CA LYS A 334 27.45 -13.96 15.68
C LYS A 334 26.92 -15.38 15.72
N TYR A 335 26.55 -15.91 14.56
CA TYR A 335 26.17 -17.31 14.42
C TYR A 335 27.38 -18.22 14.66
N ARG A 336 27.19 -19.22 15.51
CA ARG A 336 28.21 -20.20 15.88
C ARG A 336 28.05 -21.48 15.06
N GLU A 337 26.83 -21.97 14.96
CA GLU A 337 26.46 -23.23 14.30
C GLU A 337 25.06 -23.05 13.70
N SER A 338 24.90 -23.32 12.40
CA SER A 338 23.61 -23.27 11.71
C SER A 338 23.38 -24.55 10.89
N MET A 339 22.13 -24.87 10.63
CA MET A 339 21.73 -26.12 9.99
C MET A 339 20.35 -26.02 9.35
N LEU A 340 20.14 -26.81 8.31
CA LEU A 340 18.83 -27.25 7.90
C LEU A 340 18.44 -28.47 8.73
N GLN A 341 17.21 -28.53 9.19
CA GLN A 341 16.62 -29.67 9.88
C GLN A 341 15.43 -30.20 9.12
N VAL A 342 15.18 -31.51 9.24
CA VAL A 342 14.07 -32.17 8.57
C VAL A 342 13.22 -32.89 9.60
N VAL A 343 11.92 -32.69 9.53
CA VAL A 343 10.91 -33.33 10.37
C VAL A 343 9.96 -34.15 9.48
N ASP A 344 9.82 -35.43 9.78
CA ASP A 344 8.83 -36.30 9.15
C ASP A 344 7.44 -35.97 9.73
N ILE A 345 6.56 -35.49 8.86
CA ILE A 345 5.16 -35.13 9.15
C ILE A 345 4.16 -36.11 8.51
N SER A 346 4.61 -37.31 8.09
CA SER A 346 3.74 -38.40 7.59
C SER A 346 2.60 -38.75 8.55
N ASN A 347 2.76 -38.42 9.84
CA ASN A 347 1.68 -38.34 10.81
C ASN A 347 1.70 -36.94 11.50
N PRO A 348 0.82 -35.99 11.13
CA PRO A 348 0.82 -34.64 11.70
C PRO A 348 0.53 -34.60 13.21
N LEU A 349 -0.07 -35.66 13.76
CA LEU A 349 -0.31 -35.80 15.21
C LEU A 349 0.95 -36.22 15.99
N LYS A 350 2.00 -36.67 15.27
CA LYS A 350 3.26 -37.20 15.81
C LYS A 350 4.43 -36.87 14.87
N PRO A 351 4.75 -35.58 14.67
CA PRO A 351 5.94 -35.20 13.92
C PRO A 351 7.21 -35.75 14.60
N LEU A 352 8.23 -36.07 13.81
CA LEU A 352 9.49 -36.63 14.31
C LEU A 352 10.68 -36.00 13.61
N GLN A 353 11.68 -35.55 14.37
CA GLN A 353 12.97 -35.14 13.78
C GLN A 353 13.59 -36.33 13.01
N ALA A 354 13.92 -36.08 11.75
CA ALA A 354 14.18 -37.09 10.74
C ALA A 354 15.59 -37.00 10.15
N GLY A 355 16.11 -35.79 9.92
CA GLY A 355 17.45 -35.54 9.38
C GLY A 355 17.92 -34.10 9.63
N SER A 356 19.18 -33.81 9.27
CA SER A 356 19.73 -32.44 9.25
C SER A 356 21.03 -32.37 8.46
N CYS A 357 21.41 -31.16 8.03
CA CYS A 357 22.75 -30.86 7.52
C CYS A 357 23.24 -29.49 7.98
N SER A 358 24.53 -29.37 8.25
CA SER A 358 25.15 -28.09 8.64
C SER A 358 25.18 -27.11 7.48
N ILE A 359 24.95 -25.83 7.79
CA ILE A 359 24.93 -24.69 6.87
C ILE A 359 25.84 -23.59 7.43
N ALA A 360 26.47 -22.83 6.55
CA ALA A 360 27.37 -21.73 6.93
C ALA A 360 26.61 -20.39 7.04
N GLY A 361 27.02 -19.50 7.95
CA GLY A 361 26.30 -18.25 8.24
C GLY A 361 25.14 -18.46 9.23
N GLY A 362 24.21 -17.52 9.30
CA GLY A 362 22.95 -17.66 10.05
C GLY A 362 21.80 -18.05 9.14
N ALA A 363 21.31 -19.28 9.21
CA ALA A 363 20.24 -19.75 8.32
C ALA A 363 18.88 -19.10 8.69
N TRP A 364 18.26 -18.41 7.73
CA TRP A 364 17.06 -17.58 7.91
C TRP A 364 15.87 -18.13 7.12
N GLU A 365 15.69 -17.76 5.85
CA GLU A 365 14.54 -18.12 5.02
C GLU A 365 14.84 -19.22 4.01
N ILE A 366 13.77 -19.87 3.52
CA ILE A 366 13.83 -21.04 2.64
C ILE A 366 12.80 -20.91 1.51
N ASP A 367 13.24 -21.15 0.28
CA ASP A 367 12.35 -21.53 -0.82
C ASP A 367 12.91 -22.74 -1.59
N MET A 368 12.16 -23.31 -2.54
CA MET A 368 12.52 -24.54 -3.25
C MET A 368 12.40 -24.41 -4.77
N LYS A 369 13.37 -25.00 -5.48
CA LYS A 369 13.18 -25.44 -6.87
C LYS A 369 13.41 -26.95 -6.99
N ASP A 370 12.44 -27.65 -7.55
CA ASP A 370 12.48 -29.10 -7.79
C ASP A 370 12.82 -29.90 -6.51
N ASN A 371 14.07 -30.37 -6.37
CA ASN A 371 14.58 -31.06 -5.17
C ASN A 371 15.70 -30.29 -4.45
N PHE A 372 15.85 -29.00 -4.73
CA PHE A 372 16.87 -28.14 -4.15
C PHE A 372 16.21 -27.04 -3.32
N LEU A 373 16.52 -27.01 -2.02
CA LEU A 373 16.22 -25.87 -1.17
C LEU A 373 17.26 -24.78 -1.39
N LEU A 374 16.80 -23.54 -1.52
CA LEU A 374 17.62 -22.34 -1.56
C LEU A 374 17.39 -21.61 -0.24
N ILE A 375 18.46 -21.38 0.51
CA ILE A 375 18.39 -20.90 1.89
C ILE A 375 19.20 -19.62 2.01
N SER A 376 18.60 -18.55 2.54
CA SER A 376 19.30 -17.32 2.91
C SER A 376 20.06 -17.55 4.22
N ASN A 377 21.32 -17.12 4.29
CA ASN A 377 22.21 -17.44 5.41
C ASN A 377 22.85 -16.21 6.05
N ASN A 378 22.19 -15.05 5.97
CA ASN A 378 22.70 -13.80 6.50
C ASN A 378 24.11 -13.52 5.92
N GLU A 379 25.16 -13.47 6.73
CA GLU A 379 26.55 -13.26 6.30
C GLU A 379 27.17 -14.46 5.53
N GLY A 380 26.47 -15.59 5.48
CA GLY A 380 26.85 -16.77 4.69
C GLY A 380 26.49 -16.69 3.21
N GLY A 381 25.65 -15.74 2.79
CA GLY A 381 25.05 -15.69 1.46
C GLY A 381 24.00 -16.79 1.24
N ILE A 382 23.86 -17.28 0.02
CA ILE A 382 22.84 -18.31 -0.34
C ILE A 382 23.46 -19.71 -0.39
N SER A 383 22.77 -20.69 0.17
CA SER A 383 23.12 -22.11 0.12
C SER A 383 22.07 -22.89 -0.66
N ALA A 384 22.50 -23.71 -1.62
CA ALA A 384 21.64 -24.69 -2.28
C ALA A 384 21.84 -26.07 -1.64
N VAL A 385 20.75 -26.71 -1.21
CA VAL A 385 20.75 -28.00 -0.51
C VAL A 385 19.92 -29.01 -1.27
N ASP A 386 20.53 -30.13 -1.66
CA ASP A 386 19.83 -31.28 -2.24
C ASP A 386 19.02 -31.99 -1.15
N VAL A 387 17.71 -32.14 -1.39
CA VAL A 387 16.76 -32.86 -0.53
C VAL A 387 16.08 -34.03 -1.26
N SER A 388 16.67 -34.52 -2.35
CA SER A 388 16.22 -35.71 -3.09
C SER A 388 16.18 -36.97 -2.21
N ASP A 389 17.07 -37.06 -1.21
CA ASP A 389 16.87 -37.88 -0.01
C ASP A 389 16.69 -36.94 1.19
N SER A 390 15.43 -36.65 1.52
CA SER A 390 15.06 -35.74 2.62
C SER A 390 15.57 -36.18 3.99
N MET A 391 15.94 -37.46 4.17
CA MET A 391 16.53 -37.95 5.42
C MET A 391 18.03 -37.62 5.53
N ASN A 392 18.71 -37.39 4.41
CA ASN A 392 20.14 -37.14 4.30
C ASN A 392 20.42 -35.90 3.42
N PRO A 393 19.92 -34.71 3.79
CA PRO A 393 20.11 -33.49 2.99
C PRO A 393 21.59 -33.11 2.90
N GLY A 394 22.00 -32.41 1.84
CA GLY A 394 23.39 -32.00 1.65
C GLY A 394 23.55 -30.71 0.87
N VAL A 395 24.39 -29.79 1.37
CA VAL A 395 24.75 -28.55 0.67
C VAL A 395 25.54 -28.91 -0.60
N VAL A 396 25.05 -28.50 -1.77
CA VAL A 396 25.64 -28.78 -3.09
C VAL A 396 26.23 -27.55 -3.77
N SER A 397 25.79 -26.34 -3.39
CA SER A 397 26.37 -25.08 -3.86
C SER A 397 26.23 -23.98 -2.80
N ILE A 398 27.14 -23.01 -2.81
CA ILE A 398 27.10 -21.83 -1.93
C ILE A 398 27.52 -20.62 -2.78
N LEU A 399 26.69 -19.58 -2.78
CA LEU A 399 26.97 -18.28 -3.38
C LEU A 399 27.10 -17.24 -2.26
N LYS A 400 28.29 -16.68 -2.08
CA LYS A 400 28.47 -15.55 -1.18
C LYS A 400 27.83 -14.31 -1.79
N THR A 401 26.93 -13.67 -1.05
CA THR A 401 26.38 -12.36 -1.39
C THR A 401 27.29 -11.24 -0.85
N ARG A 402 26.88 -9.98 -1.00
CA ARG A 402 27.68 -8.82 -0.55
C ARG A 402 27.18 -8.27 0.79
N GLY A 403 25.86 -8.28 0.99
CA GLY A 403 25.19 -7.85 2.21
C GLY A 403 24.80 -9.03 3.10
N ASN A 404 23.74 -8.81 3.88
CA ASN A 404 23.13 -9.82 4.73
C ASN A 404 21.90 -10.38 4.03
N SER A 405 21.96 -11.63 3.57
CA SER A 405 20.81 -12.29 2.96
C SER A 405 19.74 -12.61 4.00
N TYR A 406 18.66 -11.84 4.04
CA TYR A 406 17.53 -12.03 4.96
C TYR A 406 16.49 -12.98 4.37
N ASP A 407 15.99 -12.71 3.16
CA ASP A 407 14.98 -13.54 2.48
C ASP A 407 15.38 -13.95 1.05
N ILE A 408 14.77 -15.04 0.56
CA ILE A 408 14.91 -15.55 -0.79
C ILE A 408 13.58 -16.08 -1.34
N ALA A 409 13.22 -15.65 -2.56
CA ALA A 409 12.12 -16.20 -3.34
C ALA A 409 12.61 -16.80 -4.65
N VAL A 410 12.03 -17.91 -5.08
CA VAL A 410 12.37 -18.64 -6.29
C VAL A 410 11.23 -18.56 -7.30
N HIS A 411 11.51 -18.09 -8.52
CA HIS A 411 10.53 -18.07 -9.60
C HIS A 411 11.21 -18.38 -10.95
N GLY A 412 10.85 -19.52 -11.53
CA GLY A 412 11.42 -19.98 -12.80
C GLY A 412 12.86 -20.52 -12.64
N ASP A 413 13.79 -19.96 -13.42
CA ASP A 413 15.21 -20.33 -13.37
C ASP A 413 16.07 -19.42 -12.47
N TYR A 414 15.41 -18.53 -11.71
CA TYR A 414 16.03 -17.45 -10.95
C TYR A 414 15.61 -17.44 -9.48
N GLY A 415 16.54 -17.01 -8.63
CA GLY A 415 16.30 -16.62 -7.24
C GLY A 415 16.37 -15.10 -7.09
N TYR A 416 15.56 -14.57 -6.18
CA TYR A 416 15.43 -13.16 -5.84
C TYR A 416 15.70 -13.03 -4.35
N ILE A 417 16.62 -12.17 -3.95
CA ILE A 417 17.16 -12.13 -2.58
C ILE A 417 17.02 -10.74 -2.02
N ALA A 418 16.50 -10.62 -0.80
CA ALA A 418 16.63 -9.42 0.01
C ALA A 418 18.00 -9.46 0.72
N ASP A 419 19.01 -8.80 0.15
CA ASP A 419 20.42 -8.83 0.63
C ASP A 419 20.73 -7.64 1.56
N GLY A 420 19.75 -7.25 2.38
CA GLY A 420 19.85 -6.12 3.30
C GLY A 420 20.13 -4.80 2.58
N PHE A 421 21.20 -4.11 2.96
CA PHE A 421 21.62 -2.82 2.36
C PHE A 421 22.06 -2.92 0.88
N GLU A 422 22.30 -4.12 0.34
CA GLU A 422 22.57 -4.28 -1.09
C GLU A 422 21.28 -4.30 -1.94
N GLY A 423 20.11 -4.33 -1.30
CA GLY A 423 18.80 -4.31 -1.95
C GLY A 423 18.36 -5.67 -2.50
N LEU A 424 17.81 -5.66 -3.72
CA LEU A 424 17.41 -6.89 -4.43
C LEU A 424 18.61 -7.45 -5.21
N MET A 425 19.08 -8.65 -4.86
CA MET A 425 19.98 -9.43 -5.71
C MET A 425 19.20 -10.46 -6.51
N ILE A 426 19.45 -10.53 -7.82
CA ILE A 426 18.91 -11.57 -8.71
C ILE A 426 20.02 -12.57 -9.01
N ILE A 427 19.74 -13.86 -8.84
CA ILE A 427 20.67 -14.95 -9.12
C ILE A 427 20.08 -15.93 -10.13
N GLY A 428 20.92 -16.46 -11.01
CA GLY A 428 20.60 -17.62 -11.83
C GLY A 428 20.83 -18.89 -11.00
N LEU A 429 19.90 -19.84 -11.05
CA LEU A 429 19.99 -21.09 -10.29
C LEU A 429 20.86 -22.15 -10.99
N GLN A 430 21.11 -21.97 -12.29
CA GLN A 430 21.94 -22.82 -13.12
C GLN A 430 22.69 -21.97 -14.15
N LYS A 431 23.88 -22.43 -14.52
CA LYS A 431 24.71 -21.79 -15.53
C LYS A 431 24.09 -21.94 -16.93
N LYS A 432 23.77 -20.82 -17.58
CA LYS A 432 23.59 -20.78 -19.04
C LYS A 432 24.97 -20.75 -19.69
N GLU A 433 25.23 -21.67 -20.62
CA GLU A 433 26.36 -21.50 -21.54
C GLU A 433 26.11 -20.25 -22.40
N PRO A 434 27.14 -19.44 -22.72
CA PRO A 434 26.93 -18.21 -23.48
C PRO A 434 26.32 -18.51 -24.85
N GLU A 435 25.20 -17.84 -25.19
CA GLU A 435 24.77 -17.79 -26.58
C GLU A 435 25.79 -16.96 -27.39
N ASP A 436 26.15 -17.44 -28.58
CA ASP A 436 27.18 -16.83 -29.44
C ASP A 436 26.85 -15.38 -29.82
N GLY A 437 27.35 -14.38 -29.07
CA GLY A 437 27.20 -13.00 -29.52
C GLY A 437 27.46 -11.86 -28.55
N LEU A 438 28.72 -11.63 -28.12
CA LEU A 438 29.40 -10.33 -28.26
C LEU A 438 30.84 -10.39 -27.73
N ILE A 439 31.79 -10.63 -28.65
CA ILE A 439 33.19 -10.28 -28.41
C ILE A 439 33.30 -8.76 -28.58
N ILE A 440 33.49 -8.03 -27.48
CA ILE A 440 33.93 -6.63 -27.55
C ILE A 440 35.44 -6.66 -27.81
N GLU A 441 35.87 -6.16 -28.97
CA GLU A 441 37.29 -6.02 -29.27
C GLU A 441 37.90 -4.91 -28.39
N ASP A 442 38.95 -5.26 -27.63
CA ASP A 442 39.83 -4.29 -27.00
C ASP A 442 40.60 -3.52 -28.07
N THR A 443 40.13 -2.31 -28.38
CA THR A 443 40.88 -1.33 -29.18
C THR A 443 41.61 -0.35 -28.28
N GLY A 444 42.70 -0.82 -27.68
CA GLY A 444 43.47 -0.06 -26.71
C GLY A 444 43.95 1.32 -27.17
N LYS A 445 43.69 2.31 -26.30
CA LYS A 445 44.55 3.46 -26.00
C LYS A 445 44.00 4.08 -24.72
N GLU A 446 44.70 3.90 -23.61
CA GLU A 446 44.42 4.62 -22.35
C GLU A 446 44.42 6.13 -22.65
N VAL A 447 43.26 6.74 -22.43
CA VAL A 447 43.05 8.19 -22.48
C VAL A 447 42.16 8.44 -21.28
N ASN A 448 42.78 8.51 -20.10
CA ASN A 448 42.06 8.60 -18.82
C ASN A 448 40.89 9.58 -18.97
N ARG A 449 39.69 9.01 -18.85
CA ARG A 449 38.42 9.72 -18.95
C ARG A 449 37.97 9.98 -17.53
N ALA A 450 37.49 11.20 -17.27
CA ALA A 450 36.89 11.47 -15.98
C ALA A 450 35.77 10.45 -15.70
N PRO A 451 35.60 10.04 -14.44
CA PRO A 451 34.42 9.29 -14.04
C PRO A 451 33.17 10.12 -14.33
N LEU A 452 32.01 9.48 -14.36
CA LEU A 452 30.74 10.18 -14.50
C LEU A 452 30.00 10.13 -13.16
N ALA A 453 29.69 11.30 -12.61
CA ALA A 453 28.84 11.43 -11.44
C ALA A 453 27.38 11.18 -11.84
N SER A 454 26.66 10.44 -11.00
CA SER A 454 25.21 10.26 -11.09
C SER A 454 24.62 10.29 -9.68
N LEU A 455 23.70 11.22 -9.45
CA LEU A 455 23.14 11.56 -8.15
C LEU A 455 21.62 11.32 -8.11
N ASP A 456 21.22 10.23 -7.46
CA ASP A 456 19.82 9.95 -7.15
C ASP A 456 19.41 10.54 -5.80
N ILE A 457 18.11 10.89 -5.67
CA ILE A 457 17.52 11.44 -4.45
C ILE A 457 16.19 10.75 -4.09
N PHE A 458 15.99 10.45 -2.81
CA PHE A 458 14.76 9.83 -2.28
C PHE A 458 14.54 10.19 -0.80
N GLY A 459 13.36 9.89 -0.27
CA GLY A 459 12.94 10.28 1.08
C GLY A 459 11.46 10.61 1.13
N ASP A 460 10.96 10.94 2.32
CA ASP A 460 9.54 11.23 2.52
C ASP A 460 9.14 12.58 1.94
N LYS A 461 8.25 12.52 0.96
CA LYS A 461 7.65 13.67 0.28
C LYS A 461 6.18 13.77 0.66
N TYR A 462 5.76 14.89 1.25
CA TYR A 462 4.35 15.11 1.55
C TYR A 462 3.58 15.79 0.40
N PHE A 463 4.28 16.47 -0.51
CA PHE A 463 3.69 17.09 -1.70
C PHE A 463 4.71 17.25 -2.84
N LYS A 464 4.41 16.70 -4.03
CA LYS A 464 5.31 16.70 -5.21
C LYS A 464 6.76 16.35 -4.81
N ASP A 465 7.71 17.26 -4.98
CA ASP A 465 9.13 17.07 -4.70
C ASP A 465 9.62 17.71 -3.39
N LEU A 466 8.67 18.14 -2.53
CA LEU A 466 8.95 18.76 -1.24
C LEU A 466 9.10 17.70 -0.14
N TYR A 467 10.31 17.58 0.41
CA TYR A 467 10.63 16.64 1.48
C TYR A 467 10.22 17.18 2.85
N ILE A 468 9.93 16.27 3.79
CA ILE A 468 9.53 16.62 5.17
C ILE A 468 10.77 17.02 6.00
N ALA A 469 10.73 18.19 6.65
CA ALA A 469 11.77 18.60 7.60
C ALA A 469 11.74 17.71 8.85
N GLY A 470 12.92 17.30 9.32
CA GLY A 470 13.09 16.32 10.39
C GLY A 470 13.05 14.86 9.94
N ASN A 471 12.49 14.55 8.76
CA ASN A 471 12.64 13.23 8.15
C ASN A 471 13.97 13.14 7.37
N PRO A 472 14.55 11.93 7.23
CA PRO A 472 15.74 11.74 6.42
C PRO A 472 15.42 11.88 4.93
N VAL A 473 16.22 12.69 4.24
CA VAL A 473 16.34 12.71 2.79
C VAL A 473 17.66 12.03 2.43
N TYR A 474 17.59 11.10 1.48
CA TYR A 474 18.68 10.23 1.09
C TYR A 474 19.16 10.59 -0.32
N PHE A 475 20.47 10.44 -0.50
CA PHE A 475 21.21 10.72 -1.73
C PHE A 475 22.09 9.53 -2.03
N SER A 476 22.17 9.14 -3.30
CA SER A 476 22.93 7.97 -3.72
C SER A 476 23.74 8.28 -4.97
N ALA A 477 25.04 7.98 -4.90
CA ALA A 477 26.02 8.10 -5.96
C ALA A 477 26.17 6.79 -6.78
N LEU A 478 25.35 5.77 -6.52
CA LEU A 478 25.59 4.39 -6.96
C LEU A 478 25.53 4.17 -8.48
N ASN A 479 24.86 5.07 -9.20
CA ASN A 479 24.86 5.08 -10.67
C ASN A 479 26.10 5.77 -11.28
N SER A 480 26.99 6.33 -10.44
CA SER A 480 28.27 6.90 -10.87
C SER A 480 29.23 5.78 -11.26
N TYR A 481 29.94 5.96 -12.38
CA TYR A 481 30.87 4.95 -12.88
C TYR A 481 32.11 5.55 -13.52
N ASP A 482 33.21 4.80 -13.46
CA ASP A 482 34.42 5.11 -14.21
C ASP A 482 34.43 4.36 -15.56
N PRO A 483 34.59 5.02 -16.71
CA PRO A 483 34.63 4.35 -18.01
C PRO A 483 35.80 3.38 -18.22
N GLU A 484 36.86 3.48 -17.42
CA GLU A 484 38.04 2.60 -17.43
C GLU A 484 38.01 1.57 -16.27
N GLY A 485 36.96 1.60 -15.44
CA GLY A 485 36.73 0.65 -14.33
C GLY A 485 37.54 0.96 -13.06
N ALA A 486 38.02 2.18 -12.89
CA ALA A 486 38.73 2.60 -11.68
C ALA A 486 37.83 2.58 -10.43
N ALA A 487 38.44 2.36 -9.26
CA ALA A 487 37.74 2.43 -7.98
C ALA A 487 37.48 3.89 -7.60
N LEU A 488 36.20 4.24 -7.43
CA LEU A 488 35.75 5.61 -7.21
C LEU A 488 35.89 6.05 -5.74
N LYS A 489 35.99 7.38 -5.58
CA LYS A 489 35.92 8.08 -4.30
C LYS A 489 34.84 9.14 -4.37
N TYR A 490 34.07 9.27 -3.30
CA TYR A 490 32.89 10.11 -3.22
C TYR A 490 33.08 11.18 -2.16
N THR A 491 32.86 12.43 -2.57
CA THR A 491 32.87 13.62 -1.70
C THR A 491 31.54 14.34 -1.85
N TRP A 492 30.95 14.73 -0.73
CA TRP A 492 29.65 15.38 -0.68
C TRP A 492 29.77 16.81 -0.15
N GLU A 493 29.00 17.74 -0.71
CA GLU A 493 28.85 19.11 -0.22
C GLU A 493 27.37 19.43 0.00
N ILE A 494 27.07 20.20 1.05
CA ILE A 494 25.74 20.77 1.32
C ILE A 494 25.88 22.30 1.37
N ASP A 495 25.20 23.02 0.49
CA ASP A 495 25.30 24.47 0.30
C ASP A 495 26.76 24.96 0.15
N GLY A 496 27.59 24.17 -0.54
CA GLY A 496 29.03 24.45 -0.72
C GLY A 496 29.90 24.20 0.52
N LEU A 497 29.36 23.54 1.56
CA LEU A 497 30.13 23.03 2.70
C LEU A 497 30.41 21.54 2.50
N GLU A 498 31.69 21.22 2.27
CA GLU A 498 32.18 19.84 2.15
C GLU A 498 31.97 19.06 3.46
N ILE A 499 31.32 17.90 3.37
CA ILE A 499 31.07 16.99 4.49
C ILE A 499 32.37 16.30 4.90
N LYS A 500 32.83 16.48 6.14
CA LYS A 500 34.10 15.93 6.64
C LYS A 500 33.95 15.14 7.93
N ASP A 501 34.44 13.90 7.86
CA ASP A 501 34.88 13.01 8.93
C ASP A 501 34.06 13.01 10.23
N LEU A 502 33.02 12.19 10.23
CA LEU A 502 32.57 11.46 11.42
C LEU A 502 33.04 10.00 11.28
N GLU A 503 33.40 9.34 12.39
CA GLU A 503 33.73 7.92 12.34
C GLU A 503 32.48 7.09 11.99
N PRO A 504 32.59 6.07 11.11
CA PRO A 504 31.46 5.24 10.73
C PRO A 504 30.95 4.45 11.94
N SER A 505 29.67 4.61 12.26
CA SER A 505 28.98 3.81 13.27
C SER A 505 28.19 2.67 12.60
N ILE A 506 28.07 1.54 13.29
CA ILE A 506 27.51 0.30 12.73
C ILE A 506 25.96 0.28 12.76
N ASN A 507 25.32 1.30 13.36
CA ASN A 507 23.86 1.40 13.50
C ASN A 507 23.37 2.81 13.14
N PHE A 508 22.22 2.90 12.47
CA PHE A 508 21.41 4.13 12.34
C PHE A 508 20.72 4.52 13.67
N SER A 509 21.44 4.45 14.79
CA SER A 509 21.02 5.01 16.08
C SER A 509 21.58 6.42 16.24
N SER A 510 20.71 7.39 16.47
CA SER A 510 21.04 8.82 16.55
C SER A 510 22.23 9.14 17.47
N GLN A 511 23.29 9.72 16.89
CA GLN A 511 24.29 10.47 17.66
C GLN A 511 24.08 11.96 17.40
N LEU A 512 23.39 12.62 18.33
CA LEU A 512 23.21 14.08 18.35
C LEU A 512 24.54 14.81 18.45
N LEU A 513 24.93 15.52 17.38
CA LEU A 513 26.03 16.47 17.41
C LEU A 513 25.50 17.87 17.69
N ASN A 514 25.58 18.26 18.96
CA ASN A 514 25.22 19.60 19.43
C ASN A 514 25.86 20.72 18.58
N GLY A 515 25.06 21.41 17.76
CA GLY A 515 25.37 22.78 17.32
C GLY A 515 25.15 23.16 15.86
N TYR A 516 24.65 22.29 14.98
CA TYR A 516 24.36 22.64 13.58
C TYR A 516 22.93 22.28 13.18
N SER A 517 22.33 23.05 12.27
CA SER A 517 20.90 22.95 11.89
C SER A 517 20.59 21.85 10.87
N LYS A 518 21.47 20.85 10.76
CA LYS A 518 21.41 19.73 9.81
C LYS A 518 22.20 18.57 10.39
N ASP A 519 21.59 17.40 10.50
CA ASP A 519 22.29 16.15 10.83
C ASP A 519 22.46 15.31 9.56
N TYR A 520 23.50 14.48 9.48
CA TYR A 520 23.73 13.63 8.31
C TYR A 520 24.45 12.33 8.69
N ILE A 521 24.28 11.31 7.85
CA ILE A 521 24.90 9.99 7.98
C ILE A 521 25.48 9.61 6.63
N LEU A 522 26.73 9.16 6.61
CA LEU A 522 27.38 8.62 5.42
C LEU A 522 27.50 7.10 5.54
N SER A 523 27.25 6.41 4.43
CA SER A 523 27.63 5.01 4.23
C SER A 523 29.15 4.81 4.37
N GLU A 524 29.59 3.59 4.69
CA GLU A 524 31.02 3.27 4.87
C GLU A 524 31.83 3.47 3.57
N SER A 525 31.24 3.22 2.40
CA SER A 525 31.82 3.52 1.08
C SER A 525 31.74 4.99 0.67
N ARG A 526 30.97 5.81 1.42
CA ARG A 526 30.55 7.19 1.08
C ARG A 526 29.75 7.34 -0.22
N GLU A 527 29.31 6.24 -0.82
CA GLU A 527 28.44 6.24 -2.00
C GLU A 527 27.04 6.80 -1.70
N GLU A 528 26.62 6.74 -0.44
CA GLU A 528 25.30 7.19 0.00
C GLU A 528 25.40 8.13 1.21
N LEU A 529 24.51 9.11 1.22
CA LEU A 529 24.37 10.17 2.22
C LEU A 529 22.90 10.27 2.62
N ALA A 530 22.60 10.23 3.92
CA ALA A 530 21.32 10.65 4.47
C ALA A 530 21.48 12.02 5.14
N CYS A 531 20.51 12.91 5.00
CA CYS A 531 20.47 14.22 5.64
C CYS A 531 19.11 14.45 6.31
N PHE A 532 19.15 14.83 7.58
CA PHE A 532 18.02 15.35 8.33
C PHE A 532 18.05 16.87 8.24
N PHE A 533 17.19 17.41 7.40
CA PHE A 533 17.03 18.84 7.24
C PHE A 533 16.03 19.33 8.28
N ASN A 534 16.53 19.82 9.41
CA ASN A 534 15.70 20.18 10.57
C ASN A 534 14.97 21.53 10.40
N GLU A 535 15.38 22.33 9.42
CA GLU A 535 14.78 23.62 9.05
C GLU A 535 14.18 23.54 7.63
N PRO A 536 13.13 24.30 7.31
CA PRO A 536 12.61 24.40 5.95
C PRO A 536 13.50 25.29 5.08
N GLY A 537 13.64 24.93 3.81
CA GLY A 537 14.45 25.70 2.86
C GLY A 537 14.74 24.94 1.56
N GLN A 538 15.53 25.59 0.70
CA GLN A 538 16.20 24.91 -0.41
C GLN A 538 17.65 24.64 -0.02
N TYR A 539 18.11 23.42 -0.26
CA TYR A 539 19.46 22.96 0.03
C TYR A 539 20.10 22.42 -1.24
N ASN A 540 21.30 22.91 -1.57
CA ASN A 540 22.05 22.40 -2.71
C ASN A 540 22.94 21.25 -2.24
N ILE A 541 22.79 20.09 -2.87
CA ILE A 541 23.55 18.88 -2.56
C ILE A 541 24.40 18.54 -3.78
N LYS A 542 25.71 18.59 -3.60
CA LYS A 542 26.67 18.32 -4.67
C LYS A 542 27.45 17.05 -4.35
N LEU A 543 27.40 16.12 -5.28
CA LEU A 543 28.23 14.92 -5.33
C LEU A 543 29.46 15.23 -6.19
N THR A 544 30.64 14.89 -5.72
CA THR A 544 31.88 14.86 -6.52
C THR A 544 32.48 13.45 -6.49
N VAL A 545 32.81 12.92 -7.66
CA VAL A 545 33.27 11.56 -7.89
C VAL A 545 34.67 11.61 -8.52
N SER A 546 35.62 10.82 -8.01
CA SER A 546 37.00 10.81 -8.51
C SER A 546 37.61 9.40 -8.58
N ASP A 547 38.35 9.10 -9.66
CA ASP A 547 39.24 7.93 -9.81
C ASP A 547 40.58 8.09 -9.03
N GLY A 548 40.83 9.29 -8.48
CA GLY A 548 42.09 9.70 -7.85
C GLY A 548 43.04 10.51 -8.74
N ILE A 549 42.67 10.82 -9.98
CA ILE A 549 43.45 11.64 -10.94
C ILE A 549 42.56 12.74 -11.56
N LEU A 550 41.36 12.37 -11.98
CA LEU A 550 40.29 13.21 -12.53
C LEU A 550 39.08 13.21 -11.58
N GLU A 551 38.16 14.12 -11.81
CA GLU A 551 36.93 14.27 -11.05
C GLU A 551 35.79 14.76 -11.95
N ASP A 552 34.56 14.41 -11.56
CA ASP A 552 33.31 14.92 -12.12
C ASP A 552 32.32 15.16 -10.98
N SER A 553 31.28 15.98 -11.22
CA SER A 553 30.34 16.34 -10.17
C SER A 553 28.93 16.63 -10.66
N GLU A 554 27.93 16.18 -9.92
CA GLU A 554 26.52 16.49 -10.13
C GLU A 554 25.95 17.23 -8.91
N GLU A 555 25.06 18.20 -9.13
CA GLU A 555 24.45 19.03 -8.09
C GLU A 555 22.93 19.05 -8.24
N ILE A 556 22.21 18.82 -7.15
CA ILE A 556 20.75 18.84 -7.09
C ILE A 556 20.27 19.80 -5.99
N THR A 557 19.22 20.57 -6.29
CA THR A 557 18.55 21.41 -5.29
C THR A 557 17.38 20.64 -4.67
N VAL A 558 17.34 20.63 -3.34
CA VAL A 558 16.38 19.90 -2.52
C VAL A 558 15.50 20.88 -1.78
N SER A 559 14.21 20.86 -2.07
CA SER A 559 13.22 21.62 -1.30
C SER A 559 12.76 20.82 -0.10
N VAL A 560 12.85 21.39 1.09
CA VAL A 560 12.40 20.83 2.37
C VAL A 560 11.39 21.77 3.00
N GLY A 561 10.28 21.23 3.48
CA GLY A 561 9.25 21.96 4.23
C GLY A 561 8.92 21.25 5.54
N ILE A 562 8.69 22.01 6.62
CA ILE A 562 8.23 21.40 7.88
C ILE A 562 6.88 20.72 7.66
N GLN A 563 6.62 19.62 8.35
CA GLN A 563 5.29 19.02 8.50
C GLN A 563 4.27 19.92 9.26
N ASP A 564 4.54 21.23 9.35
CA ASP A 564 3.67 22.25 9.97
C ASP A 564 2.47 22.66 9.10
N MET A 565 2.12 21.84 8.11
CA MET A 565 0.70 21.56 7.87
C MET A 565 0.17 20.58 8.92
N VAL A 566 0.07 21.05 10.17
CA VAL A 566 -0.94 20.49 11.07
C VAL A 566 -2.29 21.09 10.67
N ILE A 567 -2.77 20.62 9.52
CA ILE A 567 -4.19 20.58 9.20
C ILE A 567 -4.78 19.55 10.20
N GLU A 568 -4.92 19.98 11.47
CA GLU A 568 -5.43 19.16 12.56
C GLU A 568 -6.84 18.70 12.18
N PRO A 569 -7.10 17.39 11.95
CA PRO A 569 -8.47 16.89 11.89
C PRO A 569 -9.05 17.05 13.30
N VAL A 570 -9.76 18.15 13.53
CA VAL A 570 -10.39 18.46 14.82
C VAL A 570 -11.50 17.45 15.09
N LYS A 571 -12.12 16.94 14.02
CA LYS A 571 -13.23 16.01 14.04
C LYS A 571 -13.34 15.22 12.76
N GLU A 572 -13.89 14.01 12.88
CA GLU A 572 -14.23 13.14 11.77
C GLU A 572 -15.76 12.93 11.74
N HIS A 573 -16.34 13.00 10.55
CA HIS A 573 -17.76 12.81 10.29
C HIS A 573 -17.95 11.74 9.22
N ASN A 574 -18.57 10.64 9.61
CA ASN A 574 -18.95 9.56 8.71
C ASN A 574 -20.44 9.62 8.41
N PHE A 575 -20.81 9.69 7.13
CA PHE A 575 -22.20 9.76 6.70
C PHE A 575 -22.39 9.26 5.27
N ASN A 576 -23.65 9.09 4.87
CA ASN A 576 -24.02 8.65 3.54
C ASN A 576 -24.57 9.83 2.71
N VAL A 577 -24.07 10.01 1.50
CA VAL A 577 -24.55 11.00 0.53
C VAL A 577 -25.28 10.28 -0.59
N VAL A 578 -26.59 10.52 -0.70
CA VAL A 578 -27.42 9.95 -1.77
C VAL A 578 -27.61 10.98 -2.87
N VAL A 579 -27.11 10.68 -4.07
CA VAL A 579 -27.39 11.40 -5.31
C VAL A 579 -28.48 10.62 -6.05
N GLU A 580 -29.68 11.20 -6.21
CA GLU A 580 -30.82 10.57 -6.88
C GLU A 580 -31.28 11.41 -8.08
N CYS A 581 -31.50 10.78 -9.24
CA CYS A 581 -32.22 11.39 -10.35
C CYS A 581 -33.60 10.74 -10.54
N LEU A 582 -34.60 11.59 -10.76
CA LEU A 582 -35.98 11.25 -11.06
C LEU A 582 -36.31 11.71 -12.48
N LEU A 583 -36.79 10.79 -13.33
CA LEU A 583 -37.32 11.06 -14.67
C LEU A 583 -38.84 10.84 -14.70
N THR A 584 -39.58 11.88 -15.09
CA THR A 584 -41.04 11.89 -15.15
C THR A 584 -41.51 12.14 -16.58
N ASN A 585 -42.11 11.14 -17.23
CA ASN A 585 -42.66 11.31 -18.58
C ASN A 585 -44.08 11.93 -18.53
N LYS A 586 -44.21 13.23 -18.84
CA LYS A 586 -45.50 13.94 -18.86
C LYS A 586 -46.27 13.75 -20.17
N SER A 587 -45.65 13.16 -21.18
CA SER A 587 -46.22 12.98 -22.52
C SER A 587 -46.88 11.62 -22.74
N SER A 588 -47.62 11.46 -23.85
CA SER A 588 -48.09 10.16 -24.33
C SER A 588 -47.07 9.39 -25.17
N ILE A 589 -45.89 9.96 -25.40
CA ILE A 589 -44.80 9.35 -26.17
C ILE A 589 -44.05 8.37 -25.27
N LYS A 590 -43.67 7.21 -25.80
CA LYS A 590 -42.95 6.18 -25.05
C LYS A 590 -41.45 6.48 -25.08
N LEU A 591 -40.77 6.42 -23.93
CA LEU A 591 -39.30 6.49 -23.85
C LEU A 591 -38.72 5.06 -23.89
N LYS A 592 -37.49 4.90 -24.40
CA LYS A 592 -36.75 3.64 -24.58
C LYS A 592 -35.24 3.88 -24.48
N ASN A 593 -34.42 2.84 -24.41
CA ASN A 593 -32.95 2.95 -24.29
C ASN A 593 -32.56 3.90 -23.14
N ILE A 594 -33.09 3.64 -21.95
CA ILE A 594 -32.88 4.48 -20.78
C ILE A 594 -31.46 4.22 -20.24
N GLU A 595 -30.69 5.28 -20.03
CA GLU A 595 -29.38 5.29 -19.36
C GLU A 595 -29.40 6.44 -18.35
N CYS A 596 -28.70 6.33 -17.23
CA CYS A 596 -28.55 7.45 -16.29
C CYS A 596 -27.09 7.61 -15.90
N TYR A 597 -26.64 8.85 -15.77
CA TYR A 597 -25.29 9.20 -15.41
C TYR A 597 -25.39 10.13 -14.19
N LEU A 598 -24.71 9.80 -13.10
CA LEU A 598 -24.73 10.62 -11.88
C LEU A 598 -23.29 11.00 -11.53
N ARG A 599 -23.07 12.26 -11.14
CA ARG A 599 -21.76 12.71 -10.65
C ARG A 599 -21.39 11.95 -9.40
N THR A 600 -20.17 11.44 -9.37
CA THR A 600 -19.67 10.58 -8.30
C THR A 600 -18.76 11.39 -7.38
N PRO A 601 -19.03 11.42 -6.06
CA PRO A 601 -18.12 12.00 -5.09
C PRO A 601 -16.73 11.35 -5.19
N GLN A 602 -15.67 12.14 -5.03
CA GLN A 602 -14.27 11.69 -5.15
C GLN A 602 -13.50 11.99 -3.86
N ASP A 603 -12.38 11.29 -3.66
CA ASP A 603 -11.42 11.66 -2.62
C ASP A 603 -10.89 13.07 -2.86
N TYR A 604 -10.79 13.85 -1.79
CA TYR A 604 -10.23 15.19 -1.79
C TYR A 604 -9.35 15.35 -0.56
N TYR A 605 -8.17 14.71 -0.58
CA TYR A 605 -7.24 14.67 0.54
C TYR A 605 -6.69 16.07 0.90
N PRO A 606 -6.55 16.41 2.19
CA PRO A 606 -6.95 15.62 3.36
C PRO A 606 -8.46 15.68 3.65
N PHE A 607 -9.18 16.62 3.05
CA PHE A 607 -10.51 17.05 3.47
C PHE A 607 -11.64 15.99 3.45
N GLN A 608 -11.59 15.04 2.53
CA GLN A 608 -12.66 14.07 2.28
C GLN A 608 -12.12 12.75 1.72
N VAL A 609 -12.69 11.63 2.18
CA VAL A 609 -12.44 10.27 1.69
C VAL A 609 -13.78 9.58 1.36
N ILE A 610 -13.83 8.84 0.25
CA ILE A 610 -14.99 8.10 -0.23
C ILE A 610 -14.76 6.60 -0.02
N ASN A 611 -15.24 6.09 1.10
CA ASN A 611 -15.00 4.69 1.50
C ASN A 611 -15.69 3.69 0.56
N LYS A 612 -16.85 4.06 0.01
CA LYS A 612 -17.68 3.16 -0.81
C LYS A 612 -18.73 3.92 -1.62
N ILE A 613 -18.99 3.48 -2.85
CA ILE A 613 -20.15 3.93 -3.64
C ILE A 613 -21.09 2.73 -3.88
N THR A 614 -22.38 2.91 -3.62
CA THR A 614 -23.42 1.88 -3.77
C THR A 614 -24.50 2.38 -4.74
N PRO A 615 -24.57 1.86 -5.97
CA PRO A 615 -25.62 2.24 -6.93
C PRO A 615 -26.96 1.56 -6.62
N SER A 616 -28.06 2.19 -7.05
CA SER A 616 -29.43 1.66 -6.89
C SER A 616 -29.76 0.50 -7.83
N ILE A 617 -28.87 0.18 -8.76
CA ILE A 617 -28.98 -0.94 -9.73
C ILE A 617 -27.62 -1.62 -9.89
N SER A 618 -27.63 -2.89 -10.31
CA SER A 618 -26.43 -3.74 -10.37
C SER A 618 -25.56 -3.58 -11.62
N ALA A 619 -26.02 -2.88 -12.65
CA ALA A 619 -25.27 -2.68 -13.90
C ALA A 619 -24.72 -1.25 -13.94
N VAL A 620 -23.43 -1.11 -13.63
CA VAL A 620 -22.73 0.18 -13.60
C VAL A 620 -21.39 0.12 -14.31
N ASP A 621 -21.00 1.22 -14.96
CA ASP A 621 -19.60 1.53 -15.20
C ASP A 621 -19.26 2.86 -14.52
N GLU A 622 -17.98 3.05 -14.19
CA GLU A 622 -17.41 4.37 -13.96
C GLU A 622 -16.88 4.92 -15.28
N VAL A 623 -17.17 6.20 -15.55
CA VAL A 623 -16.79 6.88 -16.78
C VAL A 623 -16.26 8.25 -16.40
N PHE A 624 -15.08 8.61 -16.89
CA PHE A 624 -14.63 9.99 -16.91
C PHE A 624 -15.23 10.68 -18.14
N ASP A 625 -15.80 11.87 -17.97
CA ASP A 625 -16.10 12.73 -19.12
C ASP A 625 -14.79 13.30 -19.73
N ASP A 626 -14.92 14.03 -20.84
CA ASP A 626 -13.76 14.62 -21.53
C ASP A 626 -13.02 15.65 -20.64
N GLU A 627 -13.68 16.07 -19.55
CA GLU A 627 -13.27 17.02 -18.52
C GLU A 627 -12.78 16.35 -17.22
N TRP A 628 -12.56 15.02 -17.21
CA TRP A 628 -12.06 14.22 -16.07
C TRP A 628 -12.94 14.21 -14.80
N ASN A 629 -14.23 14.54 -14.90
CA ASN A 629 -15.19 14.30 -13.82
C ASN A 629 -15.57 12.82 -13.78
N LEU A 630 -15.52 12.20 -12.59
CA LEU A 630 -16.01 10.84 -12.38
C LEU A 630 -17.55 10.81 -12.40
N LEU A 631 -18.12 10.03 -13.31
CA LEU A 631 -19.55 9.78 -13.45
C LEU A 631 -19.85 8.28 -13.28
N THR A 632 -20.80 7.95 -12.42
CA THR A 632 -21.36 6.60 -12.35
C THR A 632 -22.45 6.46 -13.42
N HIS A 633 -22.17 5.66 -14.44
CA HIS A 633 -23.10 5.30 -15.50
C HIS A 633 -23.97 4.11 -15.08
N LEU A 634 -25.22 4.39 -14.72
CA LEU A 634 -26.27 3.43 -14.39
C LEU A 634 -26.94 2.94 -15.69
N LYS A 635 -26.64 1.69 -16.08
CA LYS A 635 -27.18 1.04 -17.30
C LYS A 635 -28.47 0.29 -17.00
N PHE A 636 -29.50 0.51 -17.81
CA PHE A 636 -30.77 -0.22 -17.71
C PHE A 636 -30.95 -1.24 -18.84
N ASP A 637 -31.88 -2.19 -18.66
CA ASP A 637 -32.31 -3.11 -19.71
C ASP A 637 -32.74 -2.33 -20.97
N LYS A 638 -32.17 -2.66 -22.14
CA LYS A 638 -32.49 -2.00 -23.41
C LYS A 638 -33.96 -2.13 -23.83
N SER A 639 -34.70 -3.10 -23.28
CA SER A 639 -36.13 -3.28 -23.46
C SER A 639 -37.00 -2.40 -22.54
N LEU A 640 -36.39 -1.80 -21.50
CA LEU A 640 -37.07 -0.89 -20.58
C LEU A 640 -37.68 0.29 -21.31
N SER A 641 -38.91 0.62 -20.95
CA SER A 641 -39.62 1.73 -21.61
C SER A 641 -40.67 2.39 -20.73
N ILE A 642 -40.66 3.72 -20.72
CA ILE A 642 -41.43 4.56 -19.79
C ILE A 642 -42.65 5.13 -20.53
N GLY A 643 -43.84 4.71 -20.11
CA GLY A 643 -45.11 5.23 -20.61
C GLY A 643 -45.56 6.52 -19.91
N LYS A 644 -46.70 7.06 -20.35
CA LYS A 644 -47.27 8.31 -19.82
C LYS A 644 -47.45 8.30 -18.30
N SER A 645 -47.04 9.39 -17.66
CA SER A 645 -47.21 9.67 -16.23
C SER A 645 -46.60 8.61 -15.31
N LYS A 646 -45.55 7.91 -15.78
CA LYS A 646 -44.68 7.11 -14.93
C LYS A 646 -43.44 7.89 -14.53
N GLU A 647 -43.09 7.76 -13.26
CA GLU A 647 -41.82 8.17 -12.68
C GLU A 647 -40.83 7.01 -12.75
N PHE A 648 -39.55 7.34 -12.93
CA PHE A 648 -38.45 6.39 -12.95
C PHE A 648 -37.26 6.98 -12.18
N LYS A 649 -36.58 6.15 -11.37
CA LYS A 649 -35.57 6.60 -10.41
C LYS A 649 -34.26 5.85 -10.58
N ALA A 650 -33.17 6.57 -10.34
CA ALA A 650 -31.81 6.05 -10.31
C ALA A 650 -31.02 6.81 -9.24
N SER A 651 -30.21 6.14 -8.43
CA SER A 651 -29.38 6.80 -7.43
C SER A 651 -28.05 6.12 -7.20
N ILE A 652 -27.10 6.86 -6.62
CA ILE A 652 -25.91 6.34 -5.96
C ILE A 652 -25.91 6.81 -4.50
N THR A 653 -25.41 5.96 -3.61
CA THR A 653 -25.13 6.29 -2.20
C THR A 653 -23.63 6.18 -1.98
N ALA A 654 -22.95 7.30 -1.78
CA ALA A 654 -21.55 7.34 -1.38
C ALA A 654 -21.46 7.35 0.16
N ASN A 655 -20.68 6.44 0.73
CA ASN A 655 -20.24 6.52 2.12
C ASN A 655 -19.01 7.42 2.18
N VAL A 656 -19.10 8.49 2.97
CA VAL A 656 -18.13 9.58 3.00
C VAL A 656 -17.60 9.75 4.42
N THR A 657 -16.28 9.81 4.54
CA THR A 657 -15.58 10.37 5.70
C THR A 657 -15.17 11.79 5.35
N MET A 658 -15.59 12.76 6.16
CA MET A 658 -15.26 14.17 6.03
C MET A 658 -14.64 14.66 7.34
N TYR A 659 -13.65 15.54 7.24
CA TYR A 659 -12.90 16.02 8.40
C TYR A 659 -13.10 17.53 8.63
N GLU A 660 -13.21 17.95 9.89
CA GLU A 660 -13.16 19.36 10.32
C GLU A 660 -11.71 19.78 10.53
N TYR A 661 -11.35 21.01 10.17
CA TYR A 661 -9.95 21.49 10.24
C TYR A 661 -9.79 22.88 10.84
N ASN A 662 -8.65 23.10 11.48
CA ASN A 662 -8.35 24.39 12.10
C ASN A 662 -7.11 25.05 11.50
N PHE A 663 -7.30 26.08 10.66
CA PHE A 663 -6.24 26.85 10.02
C PHE A 663 -5.59 27.86 10.98
N LYS A 664 -5.08 27.40 12.14
CA LYS A 664 -4.55 28.24 13.23
C LYS A 664 -3.29 29.04 12.87
N ARG A 665 -2.43 28.53 12.00
CA ARG A 665 -1.16 29.17 11.61
C ARG A 665 -0.84 28.88 10.15
N ILE A 666 -0.66 29.94 9.36
CA ILE A 666 -0.14 29.86 8.00
C ILE A 666 1.09 30.76 7.98
N GLU A 667 2.28 30.17 7.90
CA GLU A 667 3.47 30.93 7.55
C GLU A 667 3.39 31.29 6.06
N THR A 668 3.90 32.46 5.70
CA THR A 668 3.69 33.07 4.38
C THR A 668 4.94 33.78 3.85
N LYS A 669 6.05 33.64 4.59
CA LYS A 669 7.28 34.39 4.36
C LYS A 669 8.18 33.61 3.41
N GLY A 670 8.45 34.18 2.24
CA GLY A 670 9.31 33.55 1.23
C GLY A 670 8.64 32.44 0.40
N MET A 671 7.31 32.31 0.49
CA MET A 671 6.54 31.36 -0.31
C MET A 671 6.07 32.02 -1.60
N ASP A 672 6.73 31.69 -2.71
CA ASP A 672 6.33 32.04 -4.07
C ASP A 672 5.88 30.78 -4.83
N TYR A 673 5.23 30.96 -5.99
CA TYR A 673 4.88 29.82 -6.85
C TYR A 673 6.08 29.42 -7.70
N GLU A 674 6.34 28.12 -7.80
CA GLU A 674 7.38 27.57 -8.67
C GLU A 674 7.12 27.91 -10.14
N SER A 675 8.16 28.40 -10.82
CA SER A 675 8.04 28.92 -12.20
C SER A 675 7.68 27.87 -13.27
N PHE A 676 7.70 26.59 -12.90
CA PHE A 676 7.39 25.43 -13.75
C PHE A 676 6.12 24.67 -13.31
N ASP A 677 5.31 25.21 -12.40
CA ASP A 677 4.06 24.56 -11.98
C ASP A 677 2.99 24.70 -13.08
N ASP A 678 2.66 23.62 -13.80
CA ASP A 678 1.69 23.65 -14.92
C ASP A 678 0.32 24.24 -14.51
N ASP A 679 -0.11 23.95 -13.27
CA ASP A 679 -1.32 24.55 -12.65
C ASP A 679 -1.24 26.08 -12.56
N LEU A 680 -0.06 26.66 -12.30
CA LEU A 680 0.14 28.11 -12.22
C LEU A 680 -0.13 28.75 -13.57
N HIS A 681 0.36 28.15 -14.66
CA HIS A 681 0.04 28.64 -15.99
C HIS A 681 -1.45 28.50 -16.29
N GLN A 682 -2.01 27.31 -16.11
CA GLN A 682 -3.40 27.01 -16.47
C GLN A 682 -4.39 27.86 -15.65
N TYR A 683 -4.37 27.77 -14.33
CA TYR A 683 -5.38 28.34 -13.44
C TYR A 683 -5.18 29.83 -13.12
N THR A 684 -4.33 30.55 -13.87
CA THR A 684 -4.24 32.02 -13.86
C THR A 684 -4.73 32.68 -15.15
N GLN A 685 -5.15 31.91 -16.17
CA GLN A 685 -5.66 32.46 -17.43
C GLN A 685 -7.13 32.96 -17.38
N GLU A 686 -7.50 33.72 -18.40
CA GLU A 686 -8.87 34.10 -18.73
C GLU A 686 -9.73 32.87 -19.07
N ASP A 687 -11.02 32.92 -18.75
CA ASP A 687 -11.96 31.80 -18.86
C ASP A 687 -13.39 32.33 -19.08
N LEU A 688 -14.37 31.48 -19.38
CA LEU A 688 -15.75 31.94 -19.55
C LEU A 688 -16.27 32.53 -18.24
N TYR A 689 -16.81 33.75 -18.31
CA TYR A 689 -17.21 34.61 -17.18
C TYR A 689 -16.05 35.14 -16.30
N ILE A 690 -14.82 34.67 -16.46
CA ILE A 690 -13.64 35.09 -15.68
C ILE A 690 -12.79 36.06 -16.53
N ASP A 691 -13.34 37.24 -16.80
CA ASP A 691 -12.79 38.24 -17.74
C ASP A 691 -11.62 39.05 -17.16
N ILE A 692 -10.50 38.38 -16.85
CA ILE A 692 -9.32 38.97 -16.19
C ILE A 692 -8.64 40.08 -17.00
N THR A 693 -8.79 40.09 -18.33
CA THR A 693 -8.22 41.15 -19.19
C THR A 693 -9.04 42.45 -19.14
N ASN A 694 -10.24 42.41 -18.55
CA ASN A 694 -11.12 43.56 -18.48
C ASN A 694 -10.51 44.67 -17.59
N PRO A 695 -10.41 45.93 -18.08
CA PRO A 695 -9.85 47.03 -17.30
C PRO A 695 -10.50 47.25 -15.93
N VAL A 696 -11.79 46.90 -15.78
CA VAL A 696 -12.52 46.98 -14.50
C VAL A 696 -12.02 45.94 -13.49
N ILE A 697 -11.71 44.73 -13.94
CA ILE A 697 -11.15 43.66 -13.10
C ILE A 697 -9.70 43.94 -12.75
N ILE A 698 -8.89 44.40 -13.71
CA ILE A 698 -7.48 44.79 -13.47
C ILE A 698 -7.38 45.92 -12.42
N ASP A 699 -8.22 46.95 -12.52
CA ASP A 699 -8.25 48.06 -11.57
C ASP A 699 -8.77 47.63 -10.19
N ALA A 700 -9.79 46.75 -10.15
CA ALA A 700 -10.32 46.20 -8.90
C ALA A 700 -9.32 45.30 -8.18
N ALA A 701 -8.62 44.42 -8.89
CA ALA A 701 -7.58 43.55 -8.36
C ALA A 701 -6.44 44.36 -7.74
N LYS A 702 -5.94 45.37 -8.47
CA LYS A 702 -4.93 46.33 -7.97
C LYS A 702 -5.40 47.08 -6.72
N LYS A 703 -6.67 47.50 -6.67
CA LYS A 703 -7.26 48.17 -5.50
C LYS A 703 -7.45 47.25 -4.30
N ALA A 704 -7.75 45.97 -4.53
CA ALA A 704 -7.89 44.98 -3.47
C ALA A 704 -6.54 44.60 -2.86
N VAL A 705 -5.55 44.31 -3.71
CA VAL A 705 -4.20 43.88 -3.32
C VAL A 705 -3.35 45.01 -2.74
N GLY A 706 -3.41 46.20 -3.35
CA GLY A 706 -2.52 47.31 -3.01
C GLY A 706 -1.06 46.98 -3.36
N SER A 707 -0.17 47.12 -2.39
CA SER A 707 1.27 46.79 -2.50
C SER A 707 1.63 45.41 -1.90
N GLU A 708 0.65 44.53 -1.70
CA GLU A 708 0.93 43.18 -1.17
C GLU A 708 1.59 42.30 -2.23
N THR A 709 2.64 41.58 -1.86
CA THR A 709 3.34 40.62 -2.74
C THR A 709 2.95 39.18 -2.42
N ASP A 710 2.79 38.89 -1.12
CA ASP A 710 2.43 37.61 -0.52
C ASP A 710 1.12 37.02 -1.05
N PRO A 711 1.13 35.81 -1.66
CA PRO A 711 -0.06 35.20 -2.26
C PRO A 711 -1.22 34.94 -1.29
N VAL A 712 -0.95 34.55 -0.05
CA VAL A 712 -2.00 34.26 0.95
C VAL A 712 -2.62 35.56 1.46
N LYS A 713 -1.80 36.57 1.75
CA LYS A 713 -2.28 37.90 2.16
C LYS A 713 -3.03 38.60 1.02
N LYS A 714 -2.59 38.44 -0.24
CA LYS A 714 -3.35 38.86 -1.43
C LYS A 714 -4.71 38.18 -1.48
N ALA A 715 -4.77 36.85 -1.40
CA ALA A 715 -6.02 36.09 -1.45
C ALA A 715 -7.03 36.56 -0.37
N ARG A 716 -6.54 36.79 0.85
CA ARG A 716 -7.31 37.35 1.98
C ARG A 716 -7.77 38.79 1.76
N LYS A 717 -6.93 39.65 1.17
CA LYS A 717 -7.32 41.03 0.82
C LYS A 717 -8.36 41.07 -0.28
N ILE A 718 -8.23 40.22 -1.29
CA ILE A 718 -9.21 40.07 -2.37
C ILE A 718 -10.53 39.50 -1.84
N TYR A 719 -10.49 38.54 -0.91
CA TYR A 719 -11.67 38.02 -0.23
C TYR A 719 -12.44 39.16 0.47
N ASN A 720 -11.74 39.91 1.33
CA ASN A 720 -12.29 41.05 2.05
C ASN A 720 -12.80 42.15 1.11
N TYR A 721 -12.20 42.30 -0.07
CA TYR A 721 -12.70 43.21 -1.10
C TYR A 721 -14.04 42.73 -1.67
N VAL A 722 -14.15 41.49 -2.13
CA VAL A 722 -15.39 40.95 -2.75
C VAL A 722 -16.58 40.99 -1.79
N ILE A 723 -16.42 40.55 -0.54
CA ILE A 723 -17.49 40.62 0.47
C ILE A 723 -17.92 42.07 0.78
N SER A 724 -17.05 43.05 0.55
CA SER A 724 -17.37 44.49 0.70
C SER A 724 -18.06 45.11 -0.52
N LYS A 725 -18.12 44.38 -1.65
CA LYS A 725 -18.69 44.85 -2.93
C LYS A 725 -20.00 44.18 -3.31
N LEU A 726 -20.25 42.96 -2.84
CA LEU A 726 -21.44 42.20 -3.20
C LEU A 726 -22.42 42.06 -2.03
N TYR A 727 -23.70 42.23 -2.34
CA TYR A 727 -24.83 41.81 -1.50
C TYR A 727 -25.50 40.55 -2.08
N TYR A 728 -25.99 39.66 -1.21
CA TYR A 728 -26.62 38.42 -1.67
C TYR A 728 -28.01 38.66 -2.29
N ASP A 729 -28.22 38.20 -3.53
CA ASP A 729 -29.45 38.40 -4.30
C ASP A 729 -30.45 37.26 -4.05
N PHE A 730 -31.11 37.28 -2.89
CA PHE A 730 -32.14 36.30 -2.51
C PHE A 730 -33.29 36.15 -3.52
N PRO A 731 -33.77 37.21 -4.23
CA PRO A 731 -34.69 37.05 -5.35
C PRO A 731 -34.13 36.20 -6.49
N ARG A 732 -32.93 36.51 -7.00
CA ARG A 732 -32.30 35.75 -8.10
C ARG A 732 -31.96 34.32 -7.69
N ALA A 733 -31.59 34.08 -6.43
CA ALA A 733 -31.37 32.74 -5.89
C ALA A 733 -32.64 31.86 -5.85
N LYS A 734 -33.84 32.42 -6.04
CA LYS A 734 -35.11 31.69 -6.16
C LYS A 734 -35.56 31.46 -7.60
N GLU A 735 -34.94 32.13 -8.56
CA GLU A 735 -35.15 31.86 -9.97
C GLU A 735 -34.44 30.56 -10.32
N LYS A 736 -35.11 29.61 -10.97
CA LYS A 736 -34.45 28.36 -11.37
C LYS A 736 -33.41 28.64 -12.46
N ASN A 737 -33.82 29.29 -13.55
CA ASN A 737 -32.99 29.39 -14.75
C ASN A 737 -32.39 30.80 -14.91
N TYR A 738 -31.76 31.33 -13.85
CA TYR A 738 -31.01 32.60 -13.95
C TYR A 738 -29.74 32.39 -14.79
N LYS A 739 -29.30 33.45 -15.49
CA LYS A 739 -28.04 33.42 -16.25
C LYS A 739 -26.87 33.86 -15.36
N LEU A 740 -25.70 33.28 -15.59
CA LEU A 740 -24.44 33.80 -15.07
C LEU A 740 -24.03 35.08 -15.82
N MET A 741 -23.16 35.84 -15.18
CA MET A 741 -22.65 37.12 -15.64
C MET A 741 -21.12 37.08 -15.60
N ASN A 742 -20.45 37.90 -16.41
CA ASN A 742 -19.00 38.02 -16.34
C ASN A 742 -18.58 38.71 -15.03
N ALA A 743 -17.40 38.43 -14.51
CA ALA A 743 -16.88 39.05 -13.28
C ALA A 743 -16.97 40.59 -13.32
N SER A 744 -16.65 41.22 -14.46
CA SER A 744 -16.77 42.67 -14.61
C SER A 744 -18.21 43.20 -14.64
N GLU A 745 -19.21 42.36 -14.89
CA GLU A 745 -20.63 42.69 -14.80
C GLU A 745 -21.14 42.49 -13.36
N ILE A 746 -20.73 41.40 -12.70
CA ILE A 746 -21.00 41.12 -11.28
C ILE A 746 -20.50 42.27 -10.40
N LEU A 747 -19.26 42.71 -10.61
CA LEU A 747 -18.66 43.81 -9.85
C LEU A 747 -19.38 45.16 -10.09
N LYS A 748 -19.94 45.39 -11.29
CA LYS A 748 -20.76 46.59 -11.58
C LYS A 748 -22.16 46.48 -10.95
N ALA A 749 -22.74 45.29 -10.89
CA ALA A 749 -24.05 45.04 -10.32
C ALA A 749 -24.05 45.21 -8.79
N GLY A 750 -22.93 44.89 -8.12
CA GLY A 750 -22.79 45.02 -6.66
C GLY A 750 -23.64 44.02 -5.86
N LYS A 751 -24.17 42.99 -6.54
CA LYS A 751 -24.97 41.91 -5.94
C LYS A 751 -24.93 40.65 -6.79
N GLY A 752 -25.12 39.50 -6.15
CA GLY A 752 -25.07 38.20 -6.81
C GLY A 752 -25.47 37.03 -5.91
N VAL A 753 -25.39 35.82 -6.42
CA VAL A 753 -25.56 34.56 -5.70
C VAL A 753 -24.21 33.84 -5.58
N CYS A 754 -24.14 32.67 -4.93
CA CYS A 754 -22.87 31.97 -4.66
C CYS A 754 -21.95 31.81 -5.89
N ALA A 755 -22.52 31.46 -7.05
CA ALA A 755 -21.76 31.36 -8.29
C ALA A 755 -21.15 32.71 -8.74
N ASP A 756 -21.87 33.84 -8.61
CA ASP A 756 -21.33 35.15 -8.96
C ASP A 756 -20.21 35.60 -8.00
N TYR A 757 -20.36 35.30 -6.70
CA TYR A 757 -19.32 35.56 -5.69
C TYR A 757 -18.02 34.80 -6.04
N SER A 758 -18.13 33.50 -6.36
CA SER A 758 -17.01 32.66 -6.78
C SER A 758 -16.36 33.16 -8.08
N ILE A 759 -17.14 33.46 -9.11
CA ILE A 759 -16.63 33.98 -10.40
C ILE A 759 -15.86 35.29 -10.22
N LEU A 760 -16.40 36.25 -9.45
CA LEU A 760 -15.70 37.50 -9.18
C LEU A 760 -14.44 37.28 -8.34
N TYR A 761 -14.47 36.37 -7.36
CA TYR A 761 -13.31 36.09 -6.53
C TYR A 761 -12.16 35.49 -7.35
N ILE A 762 -12.45 34.46 -8.16
CA ILE A 762 -11.48 33.84 -9.08
C ILE A 762 -10.91 34.88 -10.05
N ALA A 763 -11.73 35.72 -10.67
CA ALA A 763 -11.25 36.72 -11.61
C ALA A 763 -10.24 37.70 -10.98
N LEU A 764 -10.47 38.13 -9.73
CA LEU A 764 -9.55 39.01 -9.02
C LEU A 764 -8.30 38.29 -8.50
N LEU A 765 -8.41 37.00 -8.12
CA LEU A 765 -7.27 36.15 -7.76
C LEU A 765 -6.35 35.91 -8.96
N ARG A 766 -6.90 35.44 -10.09
CA ARG A 766 -6.17 35.19 -11.34
C ARG A 766 -5.51 36.47 -11.88
N ALA A 767 -6.24 37.59 -11.90
CA ALA A 767 -5.67 38.91 -12.26
C ALA A 767 -4.58 39.40 -11.30
N SER A 768 -4.42 38.77 -10.13
CA SER A 768 -3.36 39.03 -9.14
C SER A 768 -2.24 37.97 -9.15
N GLY A 769 -2.27 37.03 -10.10
CA GLY A 769 -1.31 35.93 -10.23
C GLY A 769 -1.52 34.78 -9.26
N ILE A 770 -2.75 34.54 -8.78
CA ILE A 770 -3.08 33.45 -7.85
C ILE A 770 -3.90 32.38 -8.58
N PRO A 771 -3.42 31.11 -8.66
CA PRO A 771 -4.17 30.05 -9.30
C PRO A 771 -5.45 29.76 -8.51
N SER A 772 -6.58 29.72 -9.21
CA SER A 772 -7.89 29.54 -8.58
C SER A 772 -8.89 28.89 -9.52
N ARG A 773 -9.79 28.05 -8.98
CA ARG A 773 -10.81 27.31 -9.73
C ARG A 773 -12.18 27.34 -9.05
N PHE A 774 -13.21 27.23 -9.86
CA PHE A 774 -14.60 27.19 -9.44
C PHE A 774 -14.95 25.76 -9.03
N ILE A 775 -15.70 25.59 -7.93
CA ILE A 775 -16.16 24.27 -7.47
C ILE A 775 -17.66 24.33 -7.20
N GLY A 776 -18.38 23.31 -7.66
CA GLY A 776 -19.80 23.10 -7.39
C GLY A 776 -20.03 21.81 -6.60
N GLY A 777 -20.87 21.87 -5.55
CA GLY A 777 -21.14 20.71 -4.71
C GLY A 777 -22.32 20.91 -3.75
N ILE A 778 -22.29 20.27 -2.58
CA ILE A 778 -23.30 20.44 -1.53
C ILE A 778 -22.67 21.05 -0.29
N PRO A 779 -23.23 22.14 0.25
CA PRO A 779 -22.82 22.64 1.55
C PRO A 779 -23.53 21.80 2.62
N VAL A 780 -22.77 20.98 3.34
CA VAL A 780 -23.30 20.15 4.45
C VAL A 780 -24.14 21.01 5.40
N THR A 781 -23.64 22.19 5.75
CA THR A 781 -24.29 23.19 6.61
C THR A 781 -25.73 23.51 6.22
N LEU A 782 -26.04 23.71 4.92
CA LEU A 782 -27.44 23.96 4.49
C LEU A 782 -28.32 22.70 4.51
N VAL A 783 -27.73 21.50 4.55
CA VAL A 783 -28.44 20.24 4.78
C VAL A 783 -28.83 20.16 6.26
N LEU A 784 -27.94 20.56 7.18
CA LEU A 784 -28.19 20.56 8.63
C LEU A 784 -29.32 21.55 9.01
N ASP A 785 -29.33 22.73 8.40
CA ASP A 785 -30.35 23.76 8.63
C ASP A 785 -31.74 23.36 8.13
N GLN A 786 -31.82 22.45 7.16
CA GLN A 786 -33.09 21.97 6.60
C GLN A 786 -33.56 20.70 7.29
N LYS A 787 -34.60 20.85 8.14
CA LYS A 787 -35.29 19.79 8.92
C LYS A 787 -35.72 18.50 8.18
N ASN A 788 -35.57 18.42 6.86
CA ASN A 788 -35.96 17.31 6.01
C ASN A 788 -34.77 16.60 5.31
N SER A 789 -33.52 16.96 5.62
CA SER A 789 -32.29 16.31 5.09
C SER A 789 -32.18 16.20 3.57
N GLN A 790 -32.87 17.07 2.82
CA GLN A 790 -32.97 17.04 1.37
C GLN A 790 -32.76 18.44 0.79
N LEU A 791 -31.89 18.55 -0.21
CA LEU A 791 -31.65 19.78 -0.98
C LEU A 791 -32.03 19.62 -2.45
N ASP A 792 -32.59 20.69 -3.00
CA ASP A 792 -33.04 20.84 -4.40
C ASP A 792 -32.11 21.76 -5.21
N VAL A 793 -31.00 22.22 -4.59
CA VAL A 793 -30.09 23.25 -5.11
C VAL A 793 -28.67 22.94 -4.64
N GLY A 794 -27.71 22.89 -5.58
CA GLY A 794 -26.27 22.84 -5.29
C GLY A 794 -25.67 24.21 -4.96
N HIS A 795 -24.46 24.23 -4.43
CA HIS A 795 -23.75 25.43 -4.00
C HIS A 795 -22.40 25.56 -4.70
N ALA A 796 -21.85 26.78 -4.72
CA ALA A 796 -20.61 27.09 -5.40
C ALA A 796 -19.62 27.82 -4.47
N TRP A 797 -18.36 27.40 -4.51
CA TRP A 797 -17.25 28.02 -3.79
C TRP A 797 -16.00 28.07 -4.69
N VAL A 798 -14.85 28.45 -4.13
CA VAL A 798 -13.59 28.57 -4.84
C VAL A 798 -12.54 27.69 -4.19
N GLU A 799 -11.75 26.98 -5.00
CA GLU A 799 -10.47 26.43 -4.54
C GLU A 799 -9.34 27.37 -4.99
N VAL A 800 -8.48 27.73 -4.06
CA VAL A 800 -7.34 28.63 -4.26
C VAL A 800 -6.07 27.82 -4.05
N LYS A 801 -5.18 27.78 -5.04
CA LYS A 801 -3.88 27.16 -4.86
C LYS A 801 -2.99 28.12 -4.09
N LEU A 802 -2.47 27.70 -2.95
CA LEU A 802 -1.53 28.47 -2.14
C LEU A 802 -0.13 27.83 -2.21
N PRO A 803 0.95 28.62 -2.33
CA PRO A 803 2.30 28.09 -2.43
C PRO A 803 2.67 27.34 -1.15
N GLY A 804 3.31 26.16 -1.28
CA GLY A 804 3.62 25.27 -0.16
C GLY A 804 2.42 24.49 0.44
N TYR A 805 1.18 24.87 0.11
CA TYR A 805 -0.04 24.35 0.75
C TYR A 805 -1.02 23.65 -0.21
N GLY A 806 -0.84 23.77 -1.52
CA GLY A 806 -1.72 23.11 -2.51
C GLY A 806 -3.08 23.79 -2.66
N TRP A 807 -4.09 23.03 -3.08
CA TRP A 807 -5.45 23.54 -3.33
C TRP A 807 -6.24 23.62 -2.02
N ILE A 808 -6.67 24.82 -1.63
CA ILE A 808 -7.41 25.10 -0.40
C ILE A 808 -8.84 25.57 -0.74
N PRO A 809 -9.89 24.96 -0.16
CA PRO A 809 -11.27 25.39 -0.39
C PRO A 809 -11.62 26.64 0.43
N ILE A 810 -12.34 27.58 -0.19
CA ILE A 810 -12.74 28.89 0.37
C ILE A 810 -14.16 29.24 -0.13
N ASP A 811 -15.13 29.36 0.78
CA ASP A 811 -16.52 29.72 0.46
C ASP A 811 -16.82 31.17 0.84
N ILE A 812 -16.51 32.05 -0.11
CA ILE A 812 -16.74 33.49 -0.03
C ILE A 812 -18.22 33.93 0.07
N THR A 813 -19.15 32.99 0.11
CA THR A 813 -20.59 33.25 0.32
C THR A 813 -21.02 32.99 1.77
N GLN A 814 -20.59 31.89 2.38
CA GLN A 814 -21.07 31.44 3.69
C GLN A 814 -20.04 31.53 4.83
N GLU A 815 -18.74 31.51 4.54
CA GLU A 815 -17.72 31.43 5.60
C GLU A 815 -17.59 32.74 6.38
N LYS A 816 -17.34 32.64 7.70
CA LYS A 816 -17.20 33.79 8.62
C LYS A 816 -15.82 34.45 8.52
N GLY A 817 -15.41 34.80 7.30
CA GLY A 817 -14.11 35.40 6.96
C GLY A 817 -13.14 34.39 6.35
N PHE A 818 -12.16 34.89 5.59
CA PHE A 818 -11.19 34.10 4.82
C PHE A 818 -10.62 32.90 5.62
N MET A 819 -10.93 31.68 5.17
CA MET A 819 -10.57 30.40 5.81
C MET A 819 -11.09 30.27 7.26
N GLY A 820 -12.30 30.77 7.52
CA GLY A 820 -12.87 30.93 8.86
C GLY A 820 -14.04 30.02 9.21
N THR A 821 -14.36 28.98 8.42
CA THR A 821 -15.39 27.98 8.76
C THR A 821 -15.12 26.64 8.06
N ASP A 822 -15.65 25.54 8.61
CA ASP A 822 -14.94 24.24 8.63
C ASP A 822 -15.58 23.11 7.78
N TYR A 823 -16.44 23.40 6.80
CA TYR A 823 -17.29 22.37 6.15
C TYR A 823 -17.36 22.45 4.62
N PHE A 824 -16.54 21.65 3.93
CA PHE A 824 -16.56 21.51 2.47
C PHE A 824 -16.72 20.05 2.04
N LEU A 825 -17.96 19.63 1.75
CA LEU A 825 -18.25 18.34 1.13
C LEU A 825 -18.15 18.48 -0.40
N ASN A 826 -17.02 18.01 -0.93
CA ASN A 826 -16.66 18.13 -2.33
C ASN A 826 -17.24 16.96 -3.14
N LEU A 827 -18.48 17.11 -3.61
CA LEU A 827 -19.17 16.02 -4.34
C LEU A 827 -18.84 15.96 -5.83
N ALA A 828 -18.14 16.95 -6.37
CA ALA A 828 -17.57 16.93 -7.71
C ALA A 828 -16.42 17.92 -7.78
N THR A 829 -15.20 17.44 -8.04
CA THR A 829 -14.10 18.33 -8.40
C THR A 829 -14.22 18.66 -9.89
N GLU A 830 -14.72 19.85 -10.22
CA GLU A 830 -14.68 20.38 -11.59
C GLU A 830 -13.21 20.73 -11.94
N LYS A 831 -12.45 19.70 -12.32
CA LYS A 831 -11.01 19.81 -12.63
C LYS A 831 -10.79 20.36 -14.03
N GLY A 832 -10.76 21.68 -14.16
CA GLY A 832 -10.35 22.28 -15.42
C GLY A 832 -10.26 23.80 -15.45
N VAL A 833 -9.68 24.29 -16.54
CA VAL A 833 -9.72 25.70 -16.96
C VAL A 833 -10.22 25.71 -18.39
N GLY A 834 -11.22 26.56 -18.66
CA GLY A 834 -11.81 26.72 -20.00
C GLY A 834 -13.25 26.22 -20.15
N TYR A 835 -13.94 25.77 -19.08
CA TYR A 835 -15.13 24.93 -19.23
C TYR A 835 -16.34 25.21 -18.33
N LEU A 836 -16.49 26.45 -17.87
CA LEU A 836 -17.82 26.94 -17.55
C LEU A 836 -18.65 26.95 -18.86
N TYR A 837 -19.52 25.95 -19.04
CA TYR A 837 -20.62 25.86 -20.03
C TYR A 837 -20.30 25.72 -21.53
N GLY A 838 -19.78 24.55 -21.92
CA GLY A 838 -19.80 24.09 -23.32
C GLY A 838 -21.21 23.89 -23.91
N SER A 839 -22.26 23.67 -23.10
CA SER A 839 -23.66 23.64 -23.56
C SER A 839 -24.54 24.71 -22.91
N LEU A 840 -25.13 25.55 -23.76
CA LEU A 840 -25.97 26.68 -23.37
C LEU A 840 -27.26 26.25 -22.65
N THR A 841 -27.21 26.05 -21.32
CA THR A 841 -28.24 26.40 -20.31
C THR A 841 -27.92 25.78 -18.95
N MET A 842 -27.83 26.60 -17.89
CA MET A 842 -28.27 26.19 -16.55
C MET A 842 -29.80 26.12 -16.54
N ASP A 843 -30.34 25.04 -17.10
CA ASP A 843 -31.73 24.66 -16.87
C ASP A 843 -31.72 23.49 -15.88
N TRP A 844 -32.41 23.64 -14.74
CA TRP A 844 -32.56 22.56 -13.76
C TRP A 844 -33.39 21.36 -14.28
N SER A 845 -33.76 21.37 -15.57
CA SER A 845 -34.45 20.28 -16.26
C SER A 845 -33.63 19.57 -17.36
N SER A 846 -32.29 19.57 -17.22
CA SER A 846 -31.27 18.77 -17.94
C SER A 846 -30.83 19.24 -19.34
N TYR A 847 -29.51 19.37 -19.54
CA TYR A 847 -28.82 19.36 -20.85
C TYR A 847 -27.29 19.08 -20.74
N TYR A 848 -26.88 18.33 -19.72
CA TYR A 848 -25.49 17.97 -19.40
C TYR A 848 -25.30 16.46 -19.25
N PHE A 849 -24.07 16.03 -18.95
CA PHE A 849 -23.71 14.61 -18.79
C PHE A 849 -24.39 13.93 -17.60
N ASP A 850 -25.06 14.66 -16.70
CA ASP A 850 -25.79 14.17 -15.54
C ASP A 850 -27.32 14.08 -15.75
N GLY A 851 -27.94 13.04 -15.18
CA GLY A 851 -29.35 12.70 -15.34
C GLY A 851 -29.60 11.57 -16.35
N PHE A 852 -30.83 11.43 -16.85
CA PHE A 852 -31.19 10.37 -17.79
C PHE A 852 -31.00 10.76 -19.25
N ARG A 853 -30.42 9.84 -20.02
CA ARG A 853 -30.46 9.79 -21.49
C ARG A 853 -31.50 8.75 -21.93
N TYR A 854 -32.21 9.03 -23.01
CA TYR A 854 -33.25 8.15 -23.55
C TYR A 854 -33.56 8.46 -25.01
N GLY A 855 -33.95 7.42 -25.76
CA GLY A 855 -34.66 7.56 -27.03
C GLY A 855 -36.18 7.58 -26.84
N TRP A 856 -36.93 7.85 -27.91
CA TRP A 856 -38.40 7.83 -27.87
C TRP A 856 -39.05 7.33 -29.17
N ASP A 857 -40.36 7.13 -29.13
CA ASP A 857 -41.19 6.69 -30.27
C ASP A 857 -42.04 7.85 -30.84
N GLY A 858 -41.75 8.27 -32.07
CA GLY A 858 -42.52 9.29 -32.80
C GLY A 858 -41.68 10.48 -33.28
N MET A 859 -42.29 11.38 -34.08
CA MET A 859 -41.59 12.52 -34.71
C MET A 859 -41.43 13.75 -33.80
N ASN A 860 -42.24 13.87 -32.75
CA ASN A 860 -42.22 15.02 -31.83
C ASN A 860 -41.41 14.67 -30.58
N ALA A 861 -40.74 15.66 -29.99
CA ALA A 861 -40.03 15.48 -28.73
C ALA A 861 -41.00 15.20 -27.57
N PRO A 862 -40.67 14.29 -26.63
CA PRO A 862 -41.49 14.03 -25.46
C PRO A 862 -41.40 15.18 -24.46
N ASN A 863 -42.54 15.54 -23.86
CA ASN A 863 -42.58 16.38 -22.66
C ASN A 863 -42.17 15.52 -21.45
N VAL A 864 -40.98 15.79 -20.91
CA VAL A 864 -40.42 15.15 -19.72
C VAL A 864 -40.08 16.19 -18.66
N GLU A 865 -39.88 15.72 -17.43
CA GLU A 865 -39.25 16.48 -16.36
C GLU A 865 -38.17 15.60 -15.74
N GLN A 866 -36.99 16.16 -15.53
CA GLN A 866 -35.91 15.52 -14.76
C GLN A 866 -35.70 16.31 -13.48
N LYS A 867 -35.37 15.62 -12.39
CA LYS A 867 -35.02 16.24 -11.11
C LYS A 867 -33.87 15.49 -10.47
N ILE A 868 -32.77 16.18 -10.20
CA ILE A 868 -31.69 15.67 -9.34
C ILE A 868 -32.01 16.09 -7.91
N ILE A 869 -31.86 15.15 -6.98
CA ILE A 869 -32.13 15.26 -5.56
C ILE A 869 -30.89 14.79 -4.82
N TYR A 870 -30.50 15.55 -3.81
CA TYR A 870 -29.44 15.13 -2.92
C TYR A 870 -29.96 14.98 -1.50
N ARG A 871 -29.50 13.94 -0.79
CA ARG A 871 -29.81 13.66 0.61
C ARG A 871 -28.54 13.32 1.38
N ILE A 872 -28.50 13.71 2.66
CA ILE A 872 -27.54 13.17 3.62
C ILE A 872 -28.28 12.25 4.57
N GLU A 873 -27.75 11.04 4.74
CA GLU A 873 -28.26 9.98 5.60
C GLU A 873 -27.17 9.65 6.66
N ASP A 874 -27.60 9.23 7.85
CA ASP A 874 -26.75 8.78 8.98
C ASP A 874 -25.78 9.81 9.61
N LEU A 875 -25.85 11.09 9.25
CA LEU A 875 -25.07 12.15 9.90
C LEU A 875 -25.64 12.55 11.28
N ASP A 876 -24.90 12.32 12.37
CA ASP A 876 -25.29 12.77 13.72
C ASP A 876 -25.03 14.27 13.92
N LEU A 877 -26.08 15.05 13.72
CA LEU A 877 -26.11 16.51 13.87
C LEU A 877 -25.64 17.02 15.24
N LYS A 878 -25.61 16.19 16.29
CA LYS A 878 -25.13 16.61 17.62
C LYS A 878 -23.61 16.70 17.71
N ASN A 879 -22.90 16.05 16.78
CA ASN A 879 -21.44 16.02 16.79
C ASN A 879 -20.81 17.18 16.01
N ILE A 880 -21.60 18.01 15.33
CA ILE A 880 -21.13 19.21 14.62
C ILE A 880 -21.25 20.41 15.58
N GLU A 881 -20.13 20.89 16.12
CA GLU A 881 -20.14 21.72 17.34
C GLU A 881 -20.32 23.24 17.11
N THR A 882 -20.50 23.69 15.86
CA THR A 882 -20.56 25.11 15.49
C THR A 882 -21.90 25.55 14.85
N LEU A 883 -23.00 25.43 15.62
CA LEU A 883 -24.31 26.03 15.32
C LEU A 883 -24.81 27.02 16.40
N ASN A 884 -23.89 27.83 16.96
CA ASN A 884 -24.17 29.06 17.73
C ASN A 884 -23.51 30.28 17.07
#